data_AF-A0A7R9PY43-F1
#
_entry.id   AF-A0A7R9PY43-F1
#
_cell.length_a   1.000
_cell.length_b   1.000
_cell.length_c   1.000
_cell.angle_alpha   90.00
_cell.angle_beta   90.00
_cell.angle_gamma   90.00
#
_symmetry.space_group_name_H-M   'P 1'
#
loop_
_entity.id
_entity.type
_entity.pdbx_description
1 polymer ?
#
loop_
_entity_poly.entity_id
_entity_poly.type
_entity_poly.pdbx_seq_one_letter_code
_entity_poly.pdbx_strand_id
1 'polypeptide(L)'
;ESVETPCDAVIYGTGYHISYPFLPDELRPELNANLWLYKGVFNPHLKHAHTLAITSVGLVTGASNPLVEQQSRYFALLMADRCRLPSEKRMLRDNKRQKAYIIKHCPTCDKTAIQMPFIKYLDELGREMGVKPRLWKYAFTDPKLWYRLYFGPCVPYQYRLNGPNAWPDAREAIMTVNHRIRAPFKTRADNYILKTSTIIGAGQSGLGAFNACREQHFDAVVVYERSDSLCGLWANREGNDGLMSCEGCPRLLPTTTLNSSKEMTAYSDFPFPKHYPNYVHHSLMREYLLLYAERIGIKDHVKLRHELIGCQQNADYDRTGQWRLTVRDIDNDRVFDEVFDGVIVCTGRYHRPIIPDIKNRHLYAGRVVHTNALSDTTGFEGQRVVVFGVGNTGIDTAIEMSKVCAKVHLSCRTGCWVWPRVGPHGLPSDVMGLRRWIESLSVGCMYPLASWVATTYINAAIFNHNLYGLKPRHRVFSQSPILSDDLHKLVIRGAIIMKTNIQQFTATGVIFEGETVETPCDAVIYATGYHMSLPYLPDELRPELNPNLKLYKHIFNPHLKHAHTLAITSRITPFGAALPTLEQQSRYFALLMADRCRLPSEKRMLRDIKRWKAWVIRHYPTYDKYSTYFRYIKYMDELADEMGVKPRLWKYAFTDPKLWWRLYFGPCVSYQYRLNGPNAWPDAREAIMTVNHRIRAPFKTYAHN
;
A
#
# COMPACT_ATOMS: atom_id res chain seq x y z
N GLU A 1 -42.14 -45.23 43.11
CA GLU A 1 -40.95 -46.01 42.75
C GLU A 1 -39.89 -45.05 42.23
N SER A 2 -38.84 -44.81 43.01
CA SER A 2 -37.69 -44.02 42.58
C SER A 2 -36.81 -44.91 41.70
N VAL A 3 -36.72 -44.59 40.41
CA VAL A 3 -35.76 -45.22 39.51
C VAL A 3 -34.38 -44.75 39.92
N GLU A 4 -33.60 -45.64 40.55
CA GLU A 4 -32.18 -45.38 40.85
C GLU A 4 -31.40 -45.39 39.54
N THR A 5 -30.95 -44.22 39.12
CA THR A 5 -30.01 -44.08 38.01
C THR A 5 -28.59 -44.23 38.58
N PRO A 6 -27.84 -45.28 38.23
CA PRO A 6 -26.46 -45.42 38.70
C PRO A 6 -25.61 -44.27 38.16
N CYS A 7 -24.89 -43.58 39.04
CA CYS A 7 -23.95 -42.52 38.69
C CYS A 7 -22.64 -42.72 39.43
N ASP A 8 -21.52 -42.64 38.70
CA ASP A 8 -20.17 -42.93 39.23
C ASP A 8 -19.63 -41.82 40.14
N ALA A 9 -20.18 -40.59 40.04
CA ALA A 9 -19.84 -39.47 40.91
C ALA A 9 -20.99 -38.46 41.01
N VAL A 10 -21.23 -37.96 42.22
CA VAL A 10 -22.13 -36.82 42.49
C VAL A 10 -21.27 -35.60 42.78
N ILE A 11 -21.26 -34.64 41.86
CA ILE A 11 -20.55 -33.37 42.03
C ILE A 11 -21.49 -32.37 42.71
N TYR A 12 -21.21 -32.03 43.97
CA TYR A 12 -21.94 -31.00 44.69
C TYR A 12 -21.55 -29.61 44.20
N GLY A 13 -22.41 -29.01 43.37
CA GLY A 13 -22.32 -27.61 42.94
C GLY A 13 -22.96 -26.63 43.93
N THR A 14 -22.73 -26.76 45.24
CA THR A 14 -23.47 -26.02 46.29
C THR A 14 -22.95 -24.61 46.56
N GLY A 15 -21.93 -24.15 45.82
CA GLY A 15 -21.31 -22.83 46.01
C GLY A 15 -20.29 -22.80 47.16
N TYR A 16 -19.82 -21.59 47.50
CA TYR A 16 -18.78 -21.36 48.50
C TYR A 16 -19.28 -20.44 49.64
N HIS A 17 -18.84 -20.71 50.87
CA HIS A 17 -18.96 -19.76 51.98
C HIS A 17 -17.77 -18.79 51.96
N ILE A 18 -18.05 -17.48 51.94
CA ILE A 18 -17.05 -16.42 52.01
C ILE A 18 -16.70 -16.12 53.48
N SER A 19 -15.50 -16.47 53.93
CA SER A 19 -15.03 -16.18 55.30
C SER A 19 -13.89 -15.16 55.30
N TYR A 20 -13.89 -14.25 56.29
CA TYR A 20 -12.84 -13.26 56.53
C TYR A 20 -12.22 -13.47 57.93
N PRO A 21 -11.49 -14.58 58.16
CA PRO A 21 -11.02 -14.98 59.49
C PRO A 21 -10.03 -13.98 60.12
N PHE A 22 -9.42 -13.12 59.31
CA PHE A 22 -8.50 -12.08 59.76
C PHE A 22 -9.18 -10.81 60.29
N LEU A 23 -10.49 -10.64 60.08
CA LEU A 23 -11.24 -9.54 60.68
C LEU A 23 -11.69 -9.92 62.12
N PRO A 24 -11.74 -8.97 63.07
CA PRO A 24 -12.40 -9.17 64.36
C PRO A 24 -13.85 -9.65 64.18
N ASP A 25 -14.37 -10.46 65.10
CA ASP A 25 -15.71 -11.05 65.00
C ASP A 25 -16.81 -9.98 64.78
N GLU A 26 -16.66 -8.81 65.39
CA GLU A 26 -17.56 -7.65 65.24
C GLU A 26 -17.57 -7.04 63.83
N LEU A 27 -16.51 -7.27 63.06
CA LEU A 27 -16.32 -6.77 61.68
C LEU A 27 -16.50 -7.86 60.63
N ARG A 28 -16.56 -9.13 61.04
CA ARG A 28 -16.83 -10.25 60.14
C ARG A 28 -18.27 -10.14 59.65
N PRO A 29 -18.52 -10.16 58.34
CA PRO A 29 -19.86 -10.39 57.84
C PRO A 29 -20.30 -11.78 58.29
N GLU A 30 -21.22 -11.87 59.25
CA GLU A 30 -21.97 -13.11 59.44
C GLU A 30 -22.74 -13.36 58.13
N LEU A 31 -22.44 -14.47 57.48
CA LEU A 31 -23.12 -14.92 56.26
C LEU A 31 -24.60 -15.28 56.47
N ASN A 32 -25.15 -15.00 57.66
CA ASN A 32 -26.56 -15.13 57.99
C ASN A 32 -27.25 -13.76 57.89
N ALA A 33 -27.89 -13.49 56.73
CA ALA A 33 -29.01 -12.57 56.48
C ALA A 33 -28.99 -11.09 56.99
N ASN A 34 -28.02 -10.66 57.79
CA ASN A 34 -28.14 -9.45 58.61
C ASN A 34 -27.05 -8.39 58.42
N LEU A 35 -25.88 -8.68 57.82
CA LEU A 35 -24.92 -7.62 57.49
C LEU A 35 -25.21 -6.99 56.12
N TRP A 36 -25.98 -5.90 56.12
CA TRP A 36 -26.24 -5.09 54.93
C TRP A 36 -25.18 -3.99 54.80
N LEU A 37 -24.21 -4.19 53.91
CA LEU A 37 -23.23 -3.16 53.55
C LEU A 37 -23.87 -2.07 52.68
N TYR A 38 -23.55 -0.80 52.95
CA TYR A 38 -23.92 0.31 52.07
C TYR A 38 -23.33 0.12 50.69
N LYS A 39 -24.23 0.03 49.69
CA LYS A 39 -23.92 -0.34 48.31
C LYS A 39 -23.12 -1.64 48.20
N GLY A 40 -23.17 -2.55 49.17
CA GLY A 40 -22.36 -3.77 49.13
C GLY A 40 -20.85 -3.54 49.34
N VAL A 41 -20.44 -2.36 49.84
CA VAL A 41 -19.01 -2.00 49.99
C VAL A 41 -18.65 -1.57 51.42
N PHE A 42 -19.46 -0.72 52.06
CA PHE A 42 -19.09 -0.07 53.33
C PHE A 42 -19.99 -0.52 54.48
N ASN A 43 -19.43 -0.75 55.66
CA ASN A 43 -20.24 -1.03 56.85
C ASN A 43 -20.75 0.31 57.44
N PRO A 44 -22.07 0.58 57.43
CA PRO A 44 -22.62 1.85 57.90
C PRO A 44 -22.48 2.06 59.41
N HIS A 45 -22.27 0.99 60.19
CA HIS A 45 -22.15 1.05 61.65
C HIS A 45 -20.74 1.45 62.13
N LEU A 46 -19.77 1.57 61.23
CA LEU A 46 -18.43 2.03 61.57
C LEU A 46 -18.39 3.56 61.67
N LYS A 47 -17.85 4.08 62.78
CA LYS A 47 -17.63 5.53 63.00
C LYS A 47 -16.85 6.17 61.86
N HIS A 48 -15.90 5.43 61.28
CA HIS A 48 -15.14 5.81 60.09
C HIS A 48 -15.38 4.83 58.93
N ALA A 49 -16.64 4.69 58.50
CA ALA A 49 -17.04 3.72 57.47
C ALA A 49 -16.26 3.75 56.14
N HIS A 50 -15.55 4.84 55.82
CA HIS A 50 -14.73 4.95 54.62
C HIS A 50 -13.37 4.23 54.73
N THR A 51 -12.92 3.83 55.93
CA THR A 51 -11.58 3.23 56.14
C THR A 51 -11.54 1.72 55.87
N LEU A 52 -12.69 1.07 55.76
CA LEU A 52 -12.81 -0.35 55.44
C LEU A 52 -13.84 -0.55 54.33
N ALA A 53 -13.38 -1.06 53.20
CA ALA A 53 -14.22 -1.44 52.07
C ALA A 53 -14.11 -2.95 51.83
N ILE A 54 -15.24 -3.61 51.67
CA ILE A 54 -15.33 -4.99 51.25
C ILE A 54 -15.78 -4.96 49.78
N THR A 55 -14.90 -5.32 48.85
CA THR A 55 -15.24 -5.39 47.43
C THR A 55 -15.51 -6.84 47.03
N SER A 56 -16.16 -7.06 45.89
CA SER A 56 -16.46 -8.40 45.35
C SER A 56 -17.51 -9.21 46.13
N VAL A 57 -18.16 -8.62 47.14
CA VAL A 57 -19.25 -9.25 47.89
C VAL A 57 -20.59 -8.84 47.28
N GLY A 58 -21.04 -9.61 46.29
CA GLY A 58 -22.33 -9.43 45.62
C GLY A 58 -22.40 -10.16 44.27
N LEU A 59 -23.48 -10.91 44.04
CA LEU A 59 -23.74 -11.59 42.76
C LEU A 59 -24.59 -10.67 41.89
N VAL A 60 -23.97 -9.88 41.01
CA VAL A 60 -24.74 -9.13 39.99
C VAL A 60 -25.12 -10.04 38.83
N THR A 61 -26.25 -9.77 38.18
CA THR A 61 -26.69 -10.48 36.96
C THR A 61 -25.82 -10.19 35.72
N GLY A 62 -24.61 -9.61 35.90
CA GLY A 62 -23.71 -9.17 34.85
C GLY A 62 -22.23 -9.44 35.18
N ALA A 63 -21.31 -8.80 34.48
CA ALA A 63 -19.88 -9.07 34.61
C ALA A 63 -19.30 -8.58 35.96
N SER A 64 -18.51 -9.43 36.63
CA SER A 64 -17.91 -9.13 37.94
C SER A 64 -16.79 -8.09 37.87
N ASN A 65 -15.97 -8.07 36.82
CA ASN A 65 -14.83 -7.16 36.75
C ASN A 65 -15.24 -5.66 36.74
N PRO A 66 -16.21 -5.21 35.92
CA PRO A 66 -16.74 -3.84 35.99
C PRO A 66 -17.28 -3.46 37.37
N LEU A 67 -17.90 -4.42 38.07
CA LEU A 67 -18.43 -4.23 39.40
C LEU A 67 -17.31 -3.94 40.40
N VAL A 68 -16.34 -4.85 40.49
CA VAL A 68 -15.21 -4.76 41.42
C VAL A 68 -14.37 -3.52 41.14
N GLU A 69 -14.17 -3.17 39.86
CA GLU A 69 -13.50 -1.94 39.46
C GLU A 69 -14.22 -0.70 40.02
N GLN A 70 -15.56 -0.59 39.83
CA GLN A 70 -16.32 0.56 40.31
C GLN A 70 -16.35 0.64 41.85
N GLN A 71 -16.47 -0.48 42.55
CA GLN A 71 -16.39 -0.53 44.02
C GLN A 71 -15.02 -0.05 44.53
N SER A 72 -13.94 -0.55 43.91
CA SER A 72 -12.57 -0.18 44.25
C SER A 72 -12.29 1.30 43.95
N ARG A 73 -12.80 1.81 42.82
CA ARG A 73 -12.72 3.24 42.47
C ARG A 73 -13.47 4.10 43.48
N TYR A 74 -14.64 3.66 43.94
CA TYR A 74 -15.41 4.43 44.91
C TYR A 74 -14.65 4.56 46.23
N PHE A 75 -14.10 3.45 46.73
CA PHE A 75 -13.21 3.47 47.89
C PHE A 75 -11.98 4.36 47.69
N ALA A 76 -11.27 4.24 46.56
CA ALA A 76 -10.09 5.06 46.29
C ALA A 76 -10.42 6.56 46.23
N LEU A 77 -11.58 6.94 45.69
CA LEU A 77 -12.02 8.33 45.64
C LEU A 77 -12.39 8.87 47.03
N LEU A 78 -12.93 8.03 47.92
CA LEU A 78 -13.18 8.39 49.32
C LEU A 78 -11.86 8.61 50.06
N MET A 79 -10.89 7.71 49.90
CA MET A 79 -9.57 7.82 50.53
C MET A 79 -8.75 9.02 50.01
N ALA A 80 -9.03 9.47 48.79
CA ALA A 80 -8.40 10.65 48.20
C ALA A 80 -9.17 11.96 48.48
N ASP A 81 -10.19 11.94 49.36
CA ASP A 81 -11.08 13.07 49.65
C ASP A 81 -11.79 13.69 48.42
N ARG A 82 -11.93 12.91 47.34
CA ARG A 82 -12.58 13.34 46.09
C ARG A 82 -14.07 13.02 46.05
N CYS A 83 -14.57 12.22 46.98
CA CYS A 83 -15.99 12.04 47.26
C CYS A 83 -16.20 11.80 48.76
N ARG A 84 -17.46 11.77 49.23
CA ARG A 84 -17.80 11.55 50.64
C ARG A 84 -18.91 10.51 50.77
N LEU A 85 -18.84 9.71 51.84
CA LEU A 85 -19.96 8.85 52.21
C LEU A 85 -21.14 9.69 52.70
N PRO A 86 -22.38 9.27 52.42
CA PRO A 86 -23.56 9.91 53.00
C PRO A 86 -23.68 9.60 54.51
N SER A 87 -24.56 10.32 55.20
CA SER A 87 -24.80 10.08 56.63
C SER A 87 -25.25 8.64 56.91
N GLU A 88 -24.91 8.12 58.08
CA GLU A 88 -25.31 6.78 58.54
C GLU A 88 -26.82 6.53 58.36
N LYS A 89 -27.66 7.49 58.76
CA LYS A 89 -29.12 7.44 58.57
C LYS A 89 -29.52 7.24 57.10
N ARG A 90 -28.83 7.89 56.17
CA ARG A 90 -29.08 7.72 54.72
C ARG A 90 -28.59 6.37 54.23
N MET A 91 -27.41 5.92 54.67
CA MET A 91 -26.88 4.60 54.33
C MET A 91 -27.80 3.47 54.77
N LEU A 92 -28.28 3.50 56.02
CA LEU A 92 -29.21 2.51 56.58
C LEU A 92 -30.56 2.52 55.85
N ARG A 93 -31.09 3.71 55.51
CA ARG A 93 -32.32 3.84 54.73
C ARG A 93 -32.19 3.23 53.34
N ASP A 94 -31.08 3.49 52.66
CA ASP A 94 -30.80 2.94 51.33
C ASP A 94 -30.66 1.40 51.39
N ASN A 95 -30.01 0.88 52.43
CA ASN A 95 -29.92 -0.57 52.68
C ASN A 95 -31.29 -1.21 52.90
N LYS A 96 -32.16 -0.58 53.72
CA LYS A 96 -33.54 -1.06 53.93
C LYS A 96 -34.35 -1.09 52.62
N ARG A 97 -34.21 -0.06 51.79
CA ARG A 97 -34.85 0.00 50.46
C ARG A 97 -34.34 -1.09 49.53
N GLN A 98 -33.03 -1.34 49.56
CA GLN A 98 -32.40 -2.39 48.76
C GLN A 98 -32.83 -3.79 49.21
N LYS A 99 -32.88 -4.03 50.53
CA LYS A 99 -33.41 -5.25 51.14
C LYS A 99 -34.85 -5.53 50.70
N ALA A 100 -35.73 -4.54 50.80
CA ALA A 100 -37.11 -4.66 50.35
C ALA A 100 -37.24 -4.94 48.84
N TYR A 101 -36.37 -4.33 48.02
CA TYR A 101 -36.34 -4.59 46.58
C TYR A 101 -35.92 -6.04 46.27
N ILE A 102 -34.88 -6.55 46.94
CA ILE A 102 -34.37 -7.91 46.73
C ILE A 102 -35.40 -8.95 47.18
N ILE A 103 -35.97 -8.80 48.38
CA ILE A 103 -37.02 -9.70 48.91
C ILE A 103 -38.22 -9.78 47.95
N LYS A 104 -38.58 -8.66 47.32
CA LYS A 104 -39.71 -8.61 46.37
C LYS A 104 -39.43 -9.31 45.03
N HIS A 105 -38.17 -9.39 44.59
CA HIS A 105 -37.82 -9.82 43.22
C HIS A 105 -36.95 -11.09 43.15
N CYS A 106 -36.46 -11.61 44.29
CA CYS A 106 -35.61 -12.80 44.36
C CYS A 106 -36.22 -13.84 45.33
N PRO A 107 -36.82 -14.93 44.83
CA PRO A 107 -37.60 -15.88 45.64
C PRO A 107 -36.79 -16.76 46.61
N THR A 108 -35.45 -16.72 46.59
CA THR A 108 -34.54 -17.53 47.44
C THR A 108 -33.54 -16.67 48.21
N CYS A 109 -34.05 -15.69 48.98
CA CYS A 109 -33.20 -14.74 49.73
C CYS A 109 -32.35 -15.36 50.85
N ASP A 110 -32.71 -16.53 51.38
CA ASP A 110 -32.04 -17.12 52.54
C ASP A 110 -30.78 -17.93 52.19
N LYS A 111 -30.49 -18.16 50.90
CA LYS A 111 -29.38 -19.02 50.45
C LYS A 111 -28.47 -18.39 49.38
N THR A 112 -28.68 -17.15 48.97
CA THR A 112 -27.92 -16.52 47.88
C THR A 112 -27.37 -15.15 48.25
N ALA A 113 -26.12 -14.86 47.84
CA ALA A 113 -25.51 -13.54 48.04
C ALA A 113 -26.31 -12.45 47.32
N ILE A 114 -26.25 -11.21 47.84
CA ILE A 114 -26.98 -10.02 47.36
C ILE A 114 -27.04 -9.96 45.83
N GLN A 115 -28.23 -10.16 45.25
CA GLN A 115 -28.46 -10.05 43.81
C GLN A 115 -28.94 -8.64 43.44
N MET A 116 -28.16 -7.93 42.62
CA MET A 116 -28.52 -6.58 42.16
C MET A 116 -28.58 -6.50 40.63
N PRO A 117 -29.54 -5.74 40.07
CA PRO A 117 -29.55 -5.46 38.64
C PRO A 117 -28.29 -4.69 38.24
N PHE A 118 -27.48 -5.29 37.36
CA PHE A 118 -26.14 -4.82 36.99
C PHE A 118 -26.07 -3.34 36.62
N ILE A 119 -26.89 -2.90 35.65
CA ILE A 119 -26.88 -1.51 35.16
C ILE A 119 -27.29 -0.53 36.25
N LYS A 120 -28.36 -0.85 36.99
CA LYS A 120 -28.88 0.01 38.06
C LYS A 120 -27.84 0.21 39.16
N TYR A 121 -27.14 -0.86 39.53
CA TYR A 121 -26.12 -0.81 40.56
C TYR A 121 -24.90 0.03 40.14
N LEU A 122 -24.37 -0.20 38.93
CA LEU A 122 -23.25 0.60 38.40
C LEU A 122 -23.63 2.08 38.24
N ASP A 123 -24.88 2.37 37.86
CA ASP A 123 -25.39 3.73 37.79
C ASP A 123 -25.51 4.41 39.16
N GLU A 124 -25.85 3.66 40.21
CA GLU A 124 -25.90 4.18 41.57
C GLU A 124 -24.50 4.47 42.10
N LEU A 125 -23.53 3.55 41.92
CA LEU A 125 -22.12 3.81 42.25
C LEU A 125 -21.55 4.97 41.44
N GLY A 126 -21.80 4.97 40.12
CA GLY A 126 -21.37 6.03 39.23
C GLY A 126 -21.96 7.39 39.59
N ARG A 127 -23.16 7.44 40.18
CA ARG A 127 -23.76 8.68 40.69
C ARG A 127 -23.02 9.18 41.94
N GLU A 128 -22.73 8.32 42.91
CA GLU A 128 -22.00 8.70 44.13
C GLU A 128 -20.56 9.16 43.81
N MET A 129 -19.94 8.59 42.78
CA MET A 129 -18.61 9.00 42.29
C MET A 129 -18.62 10.19 41.31
N GLY A 130 -19.78 10.61 40.83
CA GLY A 130 -19.88 11.67 39.81
C GLY A 130 -19.41 11.28 38.40
N VAL A 131 -19.30 9.98 38.10
CA VAL A 131 -18.86 9.43 36.80
C VAL A 131 -20.00 8.87 35.96
N LYS A 132 -21.26 9.00 36.43
CA LYS A 132 -22.43 8.56 35.67
C LYS A 132 -22.58 9.44 34.40
N PRO A 133 -22.64 8.84 33.19
CA PRO A 133 -22.83 9.61 31.97
C PRO A 133 -24.19 10.32 31.97
N ARG A 134 -24.17 11.63 31.70
CA ARG A 134 -25.39 12.43 31.55
C ARG A 134 -25.91 12.29 30.12
N LEU A 135 -26.74 11.28 29.88
CA LEU A 135 -27.21 10.92 28.53
C LEU A 135 -27.76 12.13 27.74
N TRP A 136 -28.59 12.97 28.35
CA TRP A 136 -29.17 14.15 27.69
C TRP A 136 -28.11 15.11 27.13
N LYS A 137 -26.94 15.25 27.77
CA LYS A 137 -25.84 16.10 27.28
C LYS A 137 -25.35 15.62 25.92
N TYR A 138 -25.16 14.30 25.79
CA TYR A 138 -24.65 13.69 24.57
C TYR A 138 -25.67 13.71 23.42
N ALA A 139 -26.97 13.78 23.71
CA ALA A 139 -27.99 13.92 22.66
C ALA A 139 -27.75 15.15 21.78
N PHE A 140 -27.18 16.22 22.36
CA PHE A 140 -26.89 17.47 21.66
C PHE A 140 -25.41 17.61 21.25
N THR A 141 -24.47 17.12 22.08
CA THR A 141 -23.02 17.30 21.80
C THR A 141 -22.41 16.17 20.98
N ASP A 142 -22.93 14.95 21.07
CA ASP A 142 -22.46 13.79 20.31
C ASP A 142 -23.59 12.76 20.11
N PRO A 143 -24.50 12.99 19.15
CA PRO A 143 -25.69 12.16 18.95
C PRO A 143 -25.36 10.67 18.68
N LYS A 144 -24.19 10.41 18.09
CA LYS A 144 -23.72 9.06 17.77
C LYS A 144 -23.30 8.32 19.04
N LEU A 145 -22.58 8.99 19.94
CA LEU A 145 -22.27 8.43 21.26
C LEU A 145 -23.53 8.27 22.10
N TRP A 146 -24.46 9.23 22.08
CA TRP A 146 -25.75 9.11 22.77
C TRP A 146 -26.52 7.86 22.34
N TYR A 147 -26.67 7.65 21.03
CA TYR A 147 -27.34 6.47 20.49
C TYR A 147 -26.70 5.17 20.99
N ARG A 148 -25.35 5.12 21.02
CA ARG A 148 -24.61 3.96 21.53
C ARG A 148 -24.76 3.74 23.04
N LEU A 149 -24.84 4.81 23.82
CA LEU A 149 -25.03 4.73 25.26
C LEU A 149 -26.46 4.31 25.65
N TYR A 150 -27.45 4.71 24.85
CA TYR A 150 -28.86 4.42 25.14
C TYR A 150 -29.31 3.06 24.58
N PHE A 151 -28.97 2.75 23.33
CA PHE A 151 -29.41 1.53 22.64
C PHE A 151 -28.34 0.43 22.57
N GLY A 152 -27.09 0.73 22.97
CA GLY A 152 -26.00 -0.24 22.96
C GLY A 152 -25.84 -1.01 24.28
N PRO A 153 -24.91 -1.98 24.32
CA PRO A 153 -24.60 -2.70 25.56
C PRO A 153 -24.00 -1.75 26.61
N CYS A 154 -24.42 -1.91 27.86
CA CYS A 154 -23.87 -1.19 29.00
C CYS A 154 -22.44 -1.69 29.28
N VAL A 155 -21.45 -0.95 28.78
CA VAL A 155 -20.02 -1.28 28.90
C VAL A 155 -19.34 -0.40 29.95
N PRO A 156 -18.35 -0.91 30.70
CA PRO A 156 -17.70 -0.16 31.79
C PRO A 156 -17.10 1.19 31.36
N TYR A 157 -16.69 1.29 30.09
CA TYR A 157 -16.11 2.50 29.49
C TYR A 157 -17.01 3.74 29.62
N GLN A 158 -18.33 3.57 29.73
CA GLN A 158 -19.27 4.69 29.86
C GLN A 158 -19.06 5.49 31.15
N TYR A 159 -18.58 4.84 32.21
CA TYR A 159 -18.22 5.45 33.50
C TYR A 159 -16.78 6.00 33.52
N ARG A 160 -16.17 6.13 32.33
CA ARG A 160 -14.88 6.77 32.08
C ARG A 160 -14.98 7.93 31.09
N LEU A 161 -16.19 8.26 30.62
CA LEU A 161 -16.43 9.39 29.70
C LEU A 161 -16.26 10.75 30.36
N ASN A 162 -16.48 10.83 31.67
CA ASN A 162 -16.42 12.06 32.45
C ASN A 162 -16.11 11.76 33.92
N GLY A 163 -15.87 12.83 34.69
CA GLY A 163 -15.58 12.75 36.12
C GLY A 163 -14.12 12.40 36.44
N PRO A 164 -13.83 12.05 37.70
CA PRO A 164 -12.47 11.73 38.14
C PRO A 164 -11.90 10.52 37.39
N ASN A 165 -10.67 10.67 36.89
CA ASN A 165 -9.96 9.65 36.10
C ASN A 165 -10.71 9.22 34.82
N ALA A 166 -11.29 10.20 34.13
CA ALA A 166 -11.83 10.02 32.79
C ALA A 166 -10.73 9.52 31.83
N TRP A 167 -11.11 8.63 30.92
CA TRP A 167 -10.20 8.03 29.95
C TRP A 167 -10.46 8.66 28.57
N PRO A 168 -9.49 9.36 27.95
CA PRO A 168 -9.68 10.02 26.67
C PRO A 168 -10.24 9.11 25.56
N ASP A 169 -9.83 7.84 25.53
CA ASP A 169 -10.24 6.90 24.48
C ASP A 169 -11.53 6.14 24.82
N ALA A 170 -12.18 6.43 25.95
CA ALA A 170 -13.43 5.77 26.35
C ALA A 170 -14.51 5.87 25.28
N ARG A 171 -14.56 7.01 24.57
CA ARG A 171 -15.47 7.20 23.43
C ARG A 171 -15.19 6.19 22.32
N GLU A 172 -13.96 6.08 21.87
CA GLU A 172 -13.58 5.17 20.79
C GLU A 172 -13.78 3.70 21.19
N ALA A 173 -13.46 3.37 22.44
CA ALA A 173 -13.72 2.05 23.01
C ALA A 173 -15.22 1.68 22.93
N ILE A 174 -16.14 2.61 23.26
CA ILE A 174 -17.60 2.39 23.13
C ILE A 174 -18.00 2.23 21.67
N MET A 175 -17.45 3.04 20.77
CA MET A 175 -17.78 3.01 19.34
C MET A 175 -17.37 1.70 18.66
N THR A 176 -16.31 1.04 19.14
CA THR A 176 -15.75 -0.19 18.57
C THR A 176 -16.29 -1.48 19.19
N VAL A 177 -17.13 -1.42 20.22
CA VAL A 177 -17.64 -2.62 20.94
C VAL A 177 -18.26 -3.65 20.00
N ASN A 178 -19.16 -3.24 19.11
CA ASN A 178 -19.80 -4.18 18.18
C ASN A 178 -18.80 -4.84 17.22
N HIS A 179 -17.73 -4.14 16.84
CA HIS A 179 -16.67 -4.72 16.01
C HIS A 179 -15.91 -5.79 16.80
N ARG A 180 -15.51 -5.48 18.04
CA ARG A 180 -14.80 -6.40 18.93
C ARG A 180 -15.63 -7.62 19.32
N ILE A 181 -16.94 -7.46 19.51
CA ILE A 181 -17.87 -8.58 19.76
C ILE A 181 -17.97 -9.47 18.51
N ARG A 182 -18.08 -8.89 17.31
CA ARG A 182 -18.24 -9.65 16.06
C ARG A 182 -16.95 -10.31 15.58
N ALA A 183 -15.79 -9.77 15.91
CA ALA A 183 -14.50 -10.28 15.46
C ALA A 183 -14.28 -11.78 15.81
N PRO A 184 -14.49 -12.23 17.06
CA PRO A 184 -14.38 -13.64 17.42
C PRO A 184 -15.41 -14.55 16.73
N PHE A 185 -16.64 -14.07 16.43
CA PHE A 185 -17.66 -14.90 15.76
C PHE A 185 -17.40 -15.12 14.27
N LYS A 186 -16.35 -14.51 13.70
CA LYS A 186 -15.82 -14.87 12.39
C LYS A 186 -14.86 -16.07 12.53
N THR A 187 -15.34 -17.17 13.13
CA THR A 187 -14.56 -18.40 13.40
C THR A 187 -14.56 -19.41 12.26
N ARG A 188 -15.46 -19.28 11.28
CA ARG A 188 -15.21 -19.93 9.99
C ARG A 188 -13.95 -19.28 9.45
N ALA A 189 -12.82 -19.97 9.61
CA ALA A 189 -11.74 -19.83 8.65
C ALA A 189 -12.44 -19.88 7.29
N ASP A 190 -12.31 -18.82 6.50
CA ASP A 190 -12.42 -18.98 5.06
C ASP A 190 -11.63 -20.26 4.76
N ASN A 191 -12.17 -21.22 4.00
CA ASN A 191 -11.39 -22.37 3.55
C ASN A 191 -10.19 -21.81 2.79
N TYR A 192 -9.10 -21.48 3.48
CA TYR A 192 -7.89 -21.00 2.89
C TYR A 192 -7.36 -22.22 2.19
N ILE A 193 -7.49 -22.22 0.87
CA ILE A 193 -6.77 -23.18 0.06
C ILE A 193 -5.30 -22.87 0.36
N LEU A 194 -4.62 -23.82 0.99
CA LEU A 194 -3.20 -23.72 1.28
C LEU A 194 -2.48 -23.66 -0.07
N LYS A 195 -2.17 -22.43 -0.51
CA LYS A 195 -1.48 -22.16 -1.76
C LYS A 195 -0.04 -21.81 -1.42
N THR A 196 0.88 -22.47 -2.11
CA THR A 196 2.28 -22.11 -2.17
C THR A 196 2.51 -21.22 -3.38
N SER A 197 3.36 -20.20 -3.28
CA SER A 197 3.72 -19.37 -4.42
C SER A 197 5.18 -18.94 -4.38
N THR A 198 5.73 -18.73 -5.56
CA THR A 198 7.09 -18.25 -5.73
C THR A 198 7.13 -16.93 -6.49
N ILE A 199 8.01 -16.03 -6.05
CA ILE A 199 8.20 -14.69 -6.59
C ILE A 199 9.62 -14.59 -7.14
N ILE A 200 9.75 -14.24 -8.42
CA ILE A 200 11.06 -14.17 -9.08
C ILE A 200 11.53 -12.72 -9.16
N GLY A 201 12.46 -12.35 -8.27
CA GLY A 201 13.03 -11.01 -8.12
C GLY A 201 12.41 -10.25 -6.95
N ALA A 202 13.27 -9.69 -6.09
CA ALA A 202 12.93 -8.91 -4.90
C ALA A 202 13.06 -7.39 -5.10
N GLY A 203 12.81 -6.93 -6.34
CA GLY A 203 12.67 -5.52 -6.66
C GLY A 203 11.32 -4.94 -6.22
N GLN A 204 11.02 -3.71 -6.63
CA GLN A 204 9.76 -3.02 -6.29
C GLN A 204 8.49 -3.83 -6.65
N SER A 205 8.52 -4.63 -7.73
CA SER A 205 7.42 -5.52 -8.08
C SER A 205 7.33 -6.70 -7.11
N GLY A 206 8.47 -7.30 -6.74
CA GLY A 206 8.54 -8.45 -5.84
C GLY A 206 8.05 -8.12 -4.43
N LEU A 207 8.39 -6.94 -3.91
CA LEU A 207 7.86 -6.47 -2.63
C LEU A 207 6.32 -6.35 -2.65
N GLY A 208 5.76 -5.79 -3.73
CA GLY A 208 4.31 -5.70 -3.92
C GLY A 208 3.65 -7.07 -4.07
N ALA A 209 4.31 -7.99 -4.79
CA ALA A 209 3.88 -9.39 -4.96
C ALA A 209 3.84 -10.15 -3.65
N PHE A 210 4.88 -10.02 -2.84
CA PHE A 210 4.95 -10.65 -1.54
C PHE A 210 3.84 -10.15 -0.62
N ASN A 211 3.66 -8.83 -0.53
CA ASN A 211 2.59 -8.27 0.29
C ASN A 211 1.20 -8.71 -0.21
N ALA A 212 0.97 -8.77 -1.52
CA ALA A 212 -0.29 -9.24 -2.09
C ALA A 212 -0.60 -10.70 -1.71
N CYS A 213 0.39 -11.60 -1.77
CA CYS A 213 0.23 -13.00 -1.36
C CYS A 213 0.02 -13.13 0.16
N ARG A 214 0.79 -12.39 0.95
CA ARG A 214 0.66 -12.30 2.43
C ARG A 214 -0.74 -11.85 2.85
N GLU A 215 -1.29 -10.86 2.15
CA GLU A 215 -2.65 -10.35 2.38
C GLU A 215 -3.76 -11.36 2.08
N GLN A 216 -3.48 -12.40 1.29
CA GLN A 216 -4.41 -13.52 1.06
C GLN A 216 -4.12 -14.75 1.95
N HIS A 217 -3.15 -14.66 2.86
CA HIS A 217 -2.79 -15.74 3.78
C HIS A 217 -2.34 -17.02 3.06
N PHE A 218 -1.46 -16.89 2.06
CA PHE A 218 -0.81 -18.05 1.44
C PHE A 218 0.05 -18.79 2.46
N ASP A 219 0.13 -20.11 2.31
CA ASP A 219 0.79 -21.00 3.27
C ASP A 219 2.32 -20.83 3.26
N ALA A 220 2.89 -20.82 2.05
CA ALA A 220 4.29 -20.55 1.84
C ALA A 220 4.48 -19.60 0.65
N VAL A 221 5.29 -18.55 0.87
CA VAL A 221 5.73 -17.65 -0.19
C VAL A 221 7.25 -17.59 -0.15
N VAL A 222 7.90 -17.98 -1.24
CA VAL A 222 9.36 -17.94 -1.40
C VAL A 222 9.72 -16.91 -2.46
N VAL A 223 10.65 -16.01 -2.14
CA VAL A 223 11.13 -14.99 -3.06
C VAL A 223 12.56 -15.32 -3.47
N TYR A 224 12.79 -15.64 -4.74
CA TYR A 224 14.13 -15.88 -5.26
C TYR A 224 14.70 -14.59 -5.86
N GLU A 225 15.82 -14.13 -5.32
CA GLU A 225 16.54 -12.95 -5.79
C GLU A 225 17.97 -13.34 -6.17
N ARG A 226 18.33 -13.08 -7.42
CA ARG A 226 19.63 -13.43 -7.97
C ARG A 226 20.78 -12.65 -7.31
N SER A 227 20.51 -11.43 -6.89
CA SER A 227 21.52 -10.57 -6.26
C SER A 227 21.59 -10.73 -4.74
N ASP A 228 22.54 -10.03 -4.15
CA ASP A 228 22.81 -9.96 -2.72
C ASP A 228 21.92 -8.93 -1.98
N SER A 229 20.98 -8.27 -2.67
CA SER A 229 20.20 -7.18 -2.08
C SER A 229 18.77 -7.11 -2.59
N LEU A 230 17.87 -6.57 -1.77
CA LEU A 230 16.54 -6.15 -2.18
C LEU A 230 16.59 -4.92 -3.12
N CYS A 231 15.40 -4.45 -3.52
CA CYS A 231 15.14 -3.20 -4.25
C CYS A 231 15.45 -3.21 -5.76
N GLY A 232 16.18 -4.22 -6.26
CA GLY A 232 16.45 -4.39 -7.69
C GLY A 232 17.11 -3.16 -8.30
N LEU A 233 16.48 -2.55 -9.33
CA LEU A 233 16.97 -1.33 -10.00
C LEU A 233 17.37 -0.22 -9.02
N TRP A 234 16.60 -0.04 -7.94
CA TRP A 234 16.80 1.05 -6.99
C TRP A 234 17.89 0.78 -5.95
N ALA A 235 18.52 -0.40 -5.95
CA ALA A 235 19.60 -0.71 -5.00
C ALA A 235 20.88 0.12 -5.25
N ASN A 236 21.07 0.65 -6.47
CA ASN A 236 22.24 1.40 -6.92
C ASN A 236 23.60 0.82 -6.46
N ARG A 237 24.02 -0.28 -7.09
CA ARG A 237 25.15 -1.10 -6.63
C ARG A 237 26.54 -0.54 -6.90
N GLU A 238 26.66 0.54 -7.66
CA GLU A 238 27.95 1.18 -7.96
C GLU A 238 28.25 2.35 -7.00
N GLY A 239 27.44 2.53 -5.95
CA GLY A 239 27.76 3.43 -4.84
C GLY A 239 28.73 2.79 -3.83
N ASN A 240 29.21 3.60 -2.87
CA ASN A 240 30.13 3.19 -1.79
C ASN A 240 29.51 2.21 -0.75
N ASP A 241 28.39 1.56 -1.06
CA ASP A 241 27.59 0.78 -0.11
C ASP A 241 28.00 -0.71 -0.05
N GLY A 242 29.07 -1.12 -0.75
CA GLY A 242 29.62 -2.47 -0.68
C GLY A 242 28.76 -3.58 -1.30
N LEU A 243 27.77 -3.23 -2.12
CA LEU A 243 26.93 -4.21 -2.84
C LEU A 243 27.67 -4.81 -4.03
N MET A 244 27.52 -6.12 -4.24
CA MET A 244 28.19 -6.83 -5.33
C MET A 244 27.59 -6.46 -6.69
N SER A 245 28.45 -6.15 -7.66
CA SER A 245 28.02 -6.00 -9.05
C SER A 245 27.48 -7.34 -9.57
N CYS A 246 26.33 -7.30 -10.24
CA CYS A 246 25.66 -8.47 -10.78
C CYS A 246 25.57 -8.32 -12.30
N GLU A 247 26.02 -9.32 -13.05
CA GLU A 247 25.93 -9.31 -14.51
C GLU A 247 24.45 -9.34 -14.98
N GLY A 248 24.10 -8.46 -15.91
CA GLY A 248 22.72 -8.30 -16.39
C GLY A 248 21.75 -7.65 -15.39
N CYS A 249 22.21 -7.16 -14.23
CA CYS A 249 21.40 -6.30 -13.38
C CYS A 249 21.32 -4.88 -13.95
N PRO A 250 20.14 -4.24 -13.91
CA PRO A 250 19.99 -2.92 -14.49
C PRO A 250 20.69 -1.86 -13.62
N ARG A 251 21.27 -0.86 -14.27
CA ARG A 251 22.04 0.22 -13.63
C ARG A 251 21.32 1.56 -13.73
N LEU A 252 21.63 2.45 -12.78
CA LEU A 252 21.09 3.80 -12.68
C LEU A 252 22.24 4.81 -12.74
N LEU A 253 21.96 6.00 -13.26
CA LEU A 253 22.88 7.13 -13.08
C LEU A 253 22.84 7.62 -11.62
N PRO A 254 23.94 8.13 -11.06
CA PRO A 254 24.01 8.58 -9.67
C PRO A 254 23.05 9.70 -9.34
N THR A 255 22.62 10.49 -10.33
CA THR A 255 21.69 11.62 -10.19
C THR A 255 20.24 11.25 -10.47
N THR A 256 19.93 9.97 -10.70
CA THR A 256 18.58 9.54 -11.09
C THR A 256 17.53 9.94 -10.04
N THR A 257 16.50 10.63 -10.49
CA THR A 257 15.31 10.96 -9.70
C THR A 257 14.05 10.34 -10.30
N LEU A 258 13.01 10.16 -9.49
CA LEU A 258 11.73 9.68 -9.98
C LEU A 258 11.14 10.65 -11.01
N ASN A 259 10.47 10.06 -11.99
CA ASN A 259 9.67 10.78 -12.98
C ASN A 259 8.23 11.03 -12.49
N SER A 260 7.77 10.28 -11.50
CA SER A 260 6.48 10.48 -10.84
C SER A 260 6.69 10.99 -9.42
N SER A 261 5.75 11.80 -8.94
CA SER A 261 5.76 12.35 -7.60
C SER A 261 5.51 11.27 -6.54
N LYS A 262 5.95 11.53 -5.30
CA LYS A 262 5.91 10.57 -4.19
C LYS A 262 4.50 10.03 -3.93
N GLU A 263 3.49 10.89 -3.88
CA GLU A 263 2.10 10.49 -3.60
C GLU A 263 1.46 9.72 -4.76
N MET A 264 1.90 9.96 -5.99
CA MET A 264 1.46 9.20 -7.16
C MET A 264 2.19 7.87 -7.30
N THR A 265 3.37 7.73 -6.69
CA THR A 265 4.23 6.54 -6.79
C THR A 265 4.07 5.57 -5.63
N ALA A 266 3.57 6.00 -4.47
CA ALA A 266 3.44 5.18 -3.28
C ALA A 266 2.66 3.86 -3.52
N TYR A 267 3.04 2.80 -2.81
CA TYR A 267 2.15 1.65 -2.59
C TYR A 267 0.82 2.13 -1.99
N SER A 268 -0.27 1.49 -2.40
CA SER A 268 -1.64 1.92 -2.12
C SER A 268 -2.01 1.94 -0.64
N ASP A 269 -1.22 1.29 0.21
CA ASP A 269 -1.38 1.24 1.65
C ASP A 269 -0.16 1.78 2.43
N PHE A 270 0.82 2.41 1.74
CA PHE A 270 2.05 2.90 2.37
C PHE A 270 2.53 4.22 1.76
N PRO A 271 2.02 5.38 2.21
CA PRO A 271 2.50 6.68 1.75
C PRO A 271 3.99 6.88 2.04
N PHE A 272 4.68 7.65 1.20
CA PHE A 272 6.05 8.09 1.49
C PHE A 272 6.10 8.92 2.79
N PRO A 273 7.23 8.92 3.51
CA PRO A 273 7.44 9.82 4.63
C PRO A 273 7.15 11.27 4.24
N LYS A 274 6.44 11.99 5.13
CA LYS A 274 5.94 13.34 4.85
C LYS A 274 7.05 14.32 4.44
N HIS A 275 8.24 14.19 5.04
CA HIS A 275 9.38 15.09 4.83
C HIS A 275 10.13 14.84 3.50
N TYR A 276 9.88 13.72 2.81
CA TYR A 276 10.54 13.46 1.52
C TYR A 276 10.19 14.52 0.47
N PRO A 277 11.12 14.83 -0.46
CA PRO A 277 10.84 15.68 -1.60
C PRO A 277 9.77 15.05 -2.49
N ASN A 278 9.06 15.88 -3.27
CA ASN A 278 7.99 15.36 -4.15
C ASN A 278 8.54 14.48 -5.26
N TYR A 279 9.68 14.82 -5.86
CA TYR A 279 10.41 13.94 -6.76
C TYR A 279 11.60 13.37 -6.00
N VAL A 280 11.59 12.05 -5.81
CA VAL A 280 12.47 11.35 -4.88
C VAL A 280 13.74 10.91 -5.60
N HIS A 281 14.90 11.15 -5.01
CA HIS A 281 16.17 10.62 -5.51
C HIS A 281 16.22 9.09 -5.37
N HIS A 282 16.96 8.38 -6.23
CA HIS A 282 17.02 6.91 -6.20
C HIS A 282 17.43 6.35 -4.82
N SER A 283 18.31 7.04 -4.08
CA SER A 283 18.72 6.63 -2.72
C SER A 283 17.56 6.67 -1.72
N LEU A 284 16.76 7.73 -1.73
CA LEU A 284 15.57 7.84 -0.89
C LEU A 284 14.46 6.88 -1.36
N MET A 285 14.40 6.58 -2.66
CA MET A 285 13.49 5.55 -3.19
C MET A 285 13.87 4.16 -2.65
N ARG A 286 15.17 3.83 -2.61
CA ARG A 286 15.68 2.61 -1.97
C ARG A 286 15.28 2.55 -0.50
N GLU A 287 15.50 3.62 0.25
CA GLU A 287 15.11 3.72 1.66
C GLU A 287 13.61 3.44 1.85
N TYR A 288 12.74 4.06 1.03
CA TYR A 288 11.30 3.79 1.07
C TYR A 288 10.96 2.31 0.81
N LEU A 289 11.62 1.66 -0.15
CA LEU A 289 11.41 0.25 -0.43
C LEU A 289 11.90 -0.65 0.72
N LEU A 290 12.99 -0.29 1.39
CA LEU A 290 13.49 -1.00 2.57
C LEU A 290 12.54 -0.84 3.76
N LEU A 291 12.01 0.36 4.00
CA LEU A 291 10.97 0.61 5.01
C LEU A 291 9.71 -0.23 4.73
N TYR A 292 9.32 -0.35 3.46
CA TYR A 292 8.20 -1.21 3.08
C TYR A 292 8.51 -2.69 3.29
N ALA A 293 9.72 -3.14 2.90
CA ALA A 293 10.18 -4.51 3.08
C ALA A 293 10.19 -4.94 4.56
N GLU A 294 10.61 -4.05 5.45
CA GLU A 294 10.54 -4.24 6.90
C GLU A 294 9.10 -4.35 7.39
N ARG A 295 8.24 -3.39 6.99
CA ARG A 295 6.82 -3.39 7.38
C ARG A 295 6.10 -4.69 7.01
N ILE A 296 6.39 -5.24 5.83
CA ILE A 296 5.70 -6.45 5.33
C ILE A 296 6.36 -7.74 5.81
N GLY A 297 7.55 -7.69 6.40
CA GLY A 297 8.26 -8.86 6.92
C GLY A 297 8.82 -9.79 5.84
N ILE A 298 9.25 -9.27 4.68
CA ILE A 298 9.72 -10.11 3.55
C ILE A 298 11.08 -10.79 3.80
N LYS A 299 11.89 -10.27 4.74
CA LYS A 299 13.29 -10.69 4.91
C LYS A 299 13.43 -12.20 5.18
N ASP A 300 12.50 -12.80 5.89
CA ASP A 300 12.54 -14.24 6.22
C ASP A 300 12.09 -15.13 5.05
N HIS A 301 11.52 -14.54 4.01
CA HIS A 301 10.97 -15.22 2.84
C HIS A 301 11.84 -15.08 1.58
N VAL A 302 12.84 -14.20 1.62
CA VAL A 302 13.73 -13.97 0.49
C VAL A 302 14.97 -14.86 0.57
N LYS A 303 15.27 -15.52 -0.53
CA LYS A 303 16.52 -16.24 -0.78
C LYS A 303 17.34 -15.38 -1.74
N LEU A 304 18.27 -14.61 -1.16
CA LEU A 304 19.24 -13.82 -1.91
C LEU A 304 20.27 -14.74 -2.55
N ARG A 305 20.92 -14.28 -3.62
CA ARG A 305 21.93 -15.06 -4.37
C ARG A 305 21.41 -16.42 -4.85
N HIS A 306 20.12 -16.46 -5.17
CA HIS A 306 19.46 -17.61 -5.78
C HIS A 306 18.95 -17.23 -7.16
N GLU A 307 19.50 -17.86 -8.19
CA GLU A 307 19.15 -17.62 -9.59
C GLU A 307 18.14 -18.65 -10.08
N LEU A 308 17.03 -18.17 -10.62
CA LEU A 308 16.12 -19.05 -11.36
C LEU A 308 16.70 -19.36 -12.75
N ILE A 309 16.99 -20.63 -13.00
CA ILE A 309 17.54 -21.09 -14.29
C ILE A 309 16.50 -21.82 -15.15
N GLY A 310 15.42 -22.33 -14.55
CA GLY A 310 14.32 -22.99 -15.28
C GLY A 310 12.97 -22.86 -14.58
N CYS A 311 11.91 -22.75 -15.37
CA CYS A 311 10.52 -22.74 -14.91
C CYS A 311 9.66 -23.43 -15.97
N GLN A 312 9.08 -24.56 -15.62
CA GLN A 312 8.32 -25.42 -16.53
C GLN A 312 7.03 -25.87 -15.85
N GLN A 313 6.04 -26.25 -16.66
CA GLN A 313 4.85 -26.91 -16.16
C GLN A 313 5.25 -28.23 -15.49
N ASN A 314 4.72 -28.51 -14.29
CA ASN A 314 4.99 -29.78 -13.63
C ASN A 314 4.36 -30.95 -14.42
N ALA A 315 4.81 -32.18 -14.17
CA ALA A 315 4.35 -33.37 -14.90
C ALA A 315 2.82 -33.58 -14.87
N ASP A 316 2.14 -33.14 -13.80
CA ASP A 316 0.69 -33.22 -13.65
C ASP A 316 -0.03 -31.86 -13.75
N TYR A 317 0.60 -30.88 -14.39
CA TYR A 317 0.10 -29.51 -14.55
C TYR A 317 -1.33 -29.47 -15.06
N ASP A 318 -1.71 -30.36 -15.98
CA ASP A 318 -3.05 -30.41 -16.53
C ASP A 318 -4.15 -30.60 -15.48
N ARG A 319 -3.82 -31.24 -14.36
CA ARG A 319 -4.68 -31.45 -13.20
C ARG A 319 -4.43 -30.40 -12.11
N THR A 320 -3.17 -30.08 -11.80
CA THR A 320 -2.78 -29.30 -10.62
C THR A 320 -2.55 -27.81 -10.89
N GLY A 321 -2.12 -27.46 -12.11
CA GLY A 321 -1.66 -26.12 -12.46
C GLY A 321 -0.29 -25.76 -11.88
N GLN A 322 0.42 -26.72 -11.29
CA GLN A 322 1.69 -26.47 -10.59
C GLN A 322 2.88 -26.31 -11.52
N TRP A 323 3.85 -25.50 -11.09
CA TRP A 323 5.08 -25.22 -11.82
C TRP A 323 6.28 -25.84 -11.11
N ARG A 324 7.18 -26.46 -11.87
CA ARG A 324 8.49 -26.90 -11.40
C ARG A 324 9.53 -25.84 -11.74
N LEU A 325 10.24 -25.39 -10.72
CA LEU A 325 11.28 -24.37 -10.82
C LEU A 325 12.63 -25.01 -10.54
N THR A 326 13.61 -24.71 -11.38
CA THR A 326 15.01 -25.10 -11.18
C THR A 326 15.79 -23.88 -10.75
N VAL A 327 16.31 -23.92 -9.52
CA VAL A 327 16.99 -22.81 -8.86
C VAL A 327 18.45 -23.17 -8.61
N ARG A 328 19.35 -22.22 -8.88
CA ARG A 328 20.77 -22.30 -8.55
C ARG A 328 21.04 -21.42 -7.32
N ASP A 329 21.43 -22.05 -6.23
CA ASP A 329 22.05 -21.39 -5.07
C ASP A 329 23.51 -21.09 -5.43
N ILE A 330 23.82 -19.79 -5.58
CA ILE A 330 25.12 -19.32 -6.05
C ILE A 330 26.19 -19.50 -4.97
N ASP A 331 25.82 -19.43 -3.69
CA ASP A 331 26.79 -19.47 -2.58
C ASP A 331 27.24 -20.89 -2.27
N ASN A 332 26.35 -21.86 -2.45
CA ASN A 332 26.64 -23.28 -2.19
C ASN A 332 26.89 -24.09 -3.47
N ASP A 333 26.91 -23.44 -4.64
CA ASP A 333 27.03 -24.05 -5.98
C ASP A 333 26.09 -25.25 -6.17
N ARG A 334 24.84 -25.11 -5.70
CA ARG A 334 23.84 -26.17 -5.69
C ARG A 334 22.69 -25.83 -6.62
N VAL A 335 22.30 -26.79 -7.45
CA VAL A 335 21.07 -26.71 -8.25
C VAL A 335 20.03 -27.66 -7.67
N PHE A 336 18.80 -27.18 -7.50
CA PHE A 336 17.68 -27.99 -7.01
C PHE A 336 16.37 -27.59 -7.69
N ASP A 337 15.43 -28.52 -7.69
CA ASP A 337 14.08 -28.32 -8.17
C ASP A 337 13.11 -28.12 -7.00
N GLU A 338 12.12 -27.25 -7.19
CA GLU A 338 11.02 -27.03 -6.24
C GLU A 338 9.70 -26.81 -7.00
N VAL A 339 8.58 -27.18 -6.39
CA VAL A 339 7.25 -27.14 -7.01
C VAL A 339 6.37 -26.14 -6.28
N PHE A 340 5.66 -25.30 -7.02
CA PHE A 340 4.77 -24.27 -6.49
C PHE A 340 3.43 -24.24 -7.22
N ASP A 341 2.36 -23.83 -6.51
CA ASP A 341 1.03 -23.67 -7.12
C ASP A 341 0.94 -22.42 -8.01
N GLY A 342 1.74 -21.40 -7.72
CA GLY A 342 1.74 -20.15 -8.47
C GLY A 342 3.11 -19.51 -8.60
N VAL A 343 3.37 -18.89 -9.75
CA VAL A 343 4.62 -18.20 -10.08
C VAL A 343 4.32 -16.78 -10.50
N ILE A 344 5.01 -15.81 -9.90
CA ILE A 344 4.94 -14.40 -10.31
C ILE A 344 6.32 -13.87 -10.69
N VAL A 345 6.44 -13.48 -11.96
CA VAL A 345 7.68 -12.99 -12.57
C VAL A 345 7.83 -11.49 -12.34
N CYS A 346 8.78 -11.13 -11.47
CA CYS A 346 9.02 -9.77 -10.99
C CYS A 346 10.42 -9.24 -11.37
N THR A 347 11.11 -9.85 -12.34
CA THR A 347 12.52 -9.54 -12.68
C THR A 347 12.75 -8.21 -13.38
N GLY A 348 11.69 -7.48 -13.74
CA GLY A 348 11.80 -6.25 -14.52
C GLY A 348 11.87 -6.50 -16.02
N ARG A 349 12.30 -5.48 -16.78
CA ARG A 349 12.32 -5.50 -18.26
C ARG A 349 13.60 -4.94 -18.90
N TYR A 350 14.50 -4.40 -18.09
CA TYR A 350 15.71 -3.72 -18.55
C TYR A 350 16.91 -4.68 -18.52
N HIS A 351 16.82 -5.80 -19.24
CA HIS A 351 17.81 -6.88 -19.13
C HIS A 351 18.93 -6.75 -20.17
N ARG A 352 18.59 -6.67 -21.46
CA ARG A 352 19.58 -6.66 -22.54
C ARG A 352 19.60 -5.30 -23.24
N PRO A 353 20.72 -4.56 -23.26
CA PRO A 353 20.86 -3.33 -24.01
C PRO A 353 20.52 -3.51 -25.51
N ILE A 354 19.83 -2.53 -26.10
CA ILE A 354 19.57 -2.52 -27.54
C ILE A 354 20.75 -1.84 -28.22
N ILE A 355 21.58 -2.59 -28.94
CA ILE A 355 22.70 -2.05 -29.71
C ILE A 355 22.29 -2.01 -31.19
N PRO A 356 22.02 -0.83 -31.76
CA PRO A 356 21.62 -0.71 -33.16
C PRO A 356 22.82 -0.96 -34.08
N ASP A 357 22.58 -1.69 -35.17
CA ASP A 357 23.55 -1.80 -36.25
C ASP A 357 23.49 -0.54 -37.13
N ILE A 358 24.56 0.26 -37.09
CA ILE A 358 24.69 1.52 -37.82
C ILE A 358 25.86 1.37 -38.79
N LYS A 359 25.66 1.84 -40.02
CA LYS A 359 26.67 1.77 -41.09
C LYS A 359 28.01 2.29 -40.62
N ASN A 360 29.07 1.59 -41.02
CA ASN A 360 30.47 1.93 -40.78
C ASN A 360 30.88 2.03 -39.31
N ARG A 361 30.09 1.47 -38.37
CA ARG A 361 30.42 1.48 -36.94
C ARG A 361 31.83 0.95 -36.64
N HIS A 362 32.29 -0.06 -37.37
CA HIS A 362 33.63 -0.66 -37.21
C HIS A 362 34.79 0.28 -37.57
N LEU A 363 34.55 1.34 -38.35
CA LEU A 363 35.58 2.33 -38.71
C LEU A 363 35.87 3.31 -37.57
N TYR A 364 34.91 3.53 -36.68
CA TYR A 364 35.01 4.54 -35.63
C TYR A 364 35.98 4.11 -34.53
N ALA A 365 37.04 4.91 -34.36
CA ALA A 365 38.10 4.67 -33.37
C ALA A 365 37.73 5.15 -31.96
N GLY A 366 36.72 6.02 -31.83
CA GLY A 366 36.29 6.56 -30.54
C GLY A 366 35.50 5.56 -29.70
N ARG A 367 35.20 5.97 -28.46
CA ARG A 367 34.51 5.12 -27.49
C ARG A 367 33.03 4.99 -27.83
N VAL A 368 32.48 3.77 -27.81
CA VAL A 368 31.02 3.57 -27.89
C VAL A 368 30.56 2.74 -26.72
N VAL A 369 29.58 3.27 -25.99
CA VAL A 369 29.04 2.64 -24.79
C VAL A 369 27.52 2.74 -24.76
N HIS A 370 26.85 1.77 -24.16
CA HIS A 370 25.43 1.91 -23.84
C HIS A 370 25.28 2.58 -22.47
N THR A 371 24.16 3.27 -22.23
CA THR A 371 23.85 3.86 -20.91
C THR A 371 23.81 2.85 -19.77
N ASN A 372 23.72 1.54 -20.09
CA ASN A 372 23.80 0.48 -19.10
C ASN A 372 25.22 0.29 -18.55
N ALA A 373 26.24 0.68 -19.30
CA ALA A 373 27.63 0.60 -18.87
C ALA A 373 28.12 1.89 -18.19
N LEU A 374 27.25 2.90 -18.05
CA LEU A 374 27.57 4.16 -17.41
C LEU A 374 27.23 4.10 -15.93
N SER A 375 28.23 4.35 -15.09
CA SER A 375 28.09 4.49 -13.65
C SER A 375 28.20 5.93 -13.19
N ASP A 376 28.95 6.76 -13.92
CA ASP A 376 29.10 8.19 -13.71
C ASP A 376 29.52 8.89 -15.02
N THR A 377 30.02 10.13 -14.90
CA THR A 377 30.56 10.91 -16.01
C THR A 377 32.09 10.83 -16.12
N THR A 378 32.76 10.00 -15.31
CA THR A 378 34.22 9.94 -15.23
C THR A 378 34.81 9.45 -16.55
N GLY A 379 35.85 10.14 -17.02
CA GLY A 379 36.53 9.83 -18.27
C GLY A 379 35.81 10.38 -19.51
N PHE A 380 34.88 11.33 -19.34
CA PHE A 380 34.27 12.11 -20.42
C PHE A 380 34.60 13.61 -20.35
N GLU A 381 35.44 14.03 -19.40
CA GLU A 381 35.84 15.42 -19.20
C GLU A 381 36.48 16.00 -20.47
N GLY A 382 35.99 17.16 -20.91
CA GLY A 382 36.51 17.83 -22.10
C GLY A 382 36.25 17.14 -23.44
N GLN A 383 35.56 15.99 -23.46
CA GLN A 383 35.26 15.26 -24.70
C GLN A 383 34.06 15.86 -25.45
N ARG A 384 33.98 15.54 -26.75
CA ARG A 384 32.81 15.75 -27.60
C ARG A 384 32.01 14.46 -27.67
N VAL A 385 30.79 14.47 -27.16
CA VAL A 385 29.98 13.26 -26.98
C VAL A 385 28.71 13.34 -27.81
N VAL A 386 28.36 12.24 -28.47
CA VAL A 386 27.05 12.06 -29.11
C VAL A 386 26.19 11.14 -28.24
N VAL A 387 25.06 11.61 -27.74
CA VAL A 387 24.07 10.76 -27.07
C VAL A 387 23.01 10.36 -28.09
N PHE A 388 22.89 9.06 -28.34
CA PHE A 388 21.99 8.49 -29.34
C PHE A 388 20.69 8.00 -28.71
N GLY A 389 19.62 8.78 -28.90
CA GLY A 389 18.27 8.45 -28.42
C GLY A 389 17.74 9.42 -27.35
N VAL A 390 16.47 9.79 -27.50
CA VAL A 390 15.77 10.75 -26.63
C VAL A 390 14.76 10.08 -25.68
N GLY A 391 15.17 8.98 -25.04
CA GLY A 391 14.43 8.45 -23.88
C GLY A 391 14.70 9.28 -22.62
N ASN A 392 13.99 9.01 -21.51
CA ASN A 392 14.29 9.67 -20.22
C ASN A 392 15.78 9.52 -19.86
N THR A 393 16.32 8.30 -19.92
CA THR A 393 17.74 8.03 -19.67
C THR A 393 18.66 8.77 -20.64
N GLY A 394 18.31 8.89 -21.92
CA GLY A 394 19.14 9.57 -22.90
C GLY A 394 19.21 11.09 -22.65
N ILE A 395 18.08 11.69 -22.29
CA ILE A 395 18.04 13.11 -21.93
C ILE A 395 18.79 13.36 -20.61
N ASP A 396 18.57 12.55 -19.57
CA ASP A 396 19.30 12.70 -18.31
C ASP A 396 20.82 12.50 -18.52
N THR A 397 21.21 11.53 -19.34
CA THR A 397 22.63 11.33 -19.72
C THR A 397 23.18 12.54 -20.44
N ALA A 398 22.47 13.10 -21.42
CA ALA A 398 22.92 14.29 -22.13
C ALA A 398 23.06 15.51 -21.21
N ILE A 399 22.17 15.65 -20.22
CA ILE A 399 22.23 16.69 -19.19
C ILE A 399 23.46 16.52 -18.31
N GLU A 400 23.72 15.31 -17.79
CA GLU A 400 24.91 15.05 -16.97
C GLU A 400 26.21 15.25 -17.77
N MET A 401 26.27 14.71 -18.99
CA MET A 401 27.44 14.88 -19.86
C MET A 401 27.69 16.36 -20.19
N SER A 402 26.63 17.17 -20.34
CA SER A 402 26.79 18.61 -20.64
C SER A 402 27.49 19.41 -19.54
N LYS A 403 27.63 18.86 -18.33
CA LYS A 403 28.31 19.49 -17.20
C LYS A 403 29.84 19.32 -17.27
N VAL A 404 30.34 18.28 -17.95
CA VAL A 404 31.77 17.91 -17.96
C VAL A 404 32.37 17.88 -19.36
N CYS A 405 31.58 17.57 -20.38
CA CYS A 405 32.02 17.46 -21.77
C CYS A 405 32.20 18.84 -22.40
N ALA A 406 33.14 18.97 -23.34
CA ALA A 406 33.29 20.20 -24.14
C ALA A 406 32.07 20.45 -25.04
N LYS A 407 31.46 19.37 -25.55
CA LYS A 407 30.24 19.46 -26.37
C LYS A 407 29.39 18.20 -26.29
N VAL A 408 28.07 18.38 -26.28
CA VAL A 408 27.11 17.26 -26.35
C VAL A 408 26.18 17.42 -27.55
N HIS A 409 26.10 16.39 -28.38
CA HIS A 409 25.14 16.26 -29.47
C HIS A 409 24.07 15.23 -29.09
N LEU A 410 22.81 15.64 -29.02
CA LEU A 410 21.69 14.75 -28.69
C LEU A 410 20.92 14.39 -29.95
N SER A 411 21.01 13.13 -30.37
CA SER A 411 20.39 12.64 -31.60
C SER A 411 18.97 12.16 -31.37
N CYS A 412 18.06 12.66 -32.20
CA CYS A 412 16.63 12.37 -32.15
C CYS A 412 16.10 11.95 -33.53
N ARG A 413 15.48 10.77 -33.62
CA ARG A 413 14.95 10.24 -34.88
C ARG A 413 13.55 10.75 -35.24
N THR A 414 12.65 10.82 -34.27
CA THR A 414 11.20 11.06 -34.54
C THR A 414 10.62 12.28 -33.85
N GLY A 415 11.46 13.05 -33.14
CA GLY A 415 10.99 14.00 -32.12
C GLY A 415 10.44 13.29 -30.88
N CYS A 416 10.24 14.07 -29.81
CA CYS A 416 9.53 13.66 -28.60
C CYS A 416 8.94 14.89 -27.90
N TRP A 417 7.82 14.70 -27.20
CA TRP A 417 7.30 15.72 -26.28
C TRP A 417 8.06 15.66 -24.96
N VAL A 418 8.61 16.78 -24.53
CA VAL A 418 9.33 16.93 -23.27
C VAL A 418 8.48 17.80 -22.33
N TRP A 419 8.29 17.32 -21.11
CA TRP A 419 7.45 17.95 -20.10
C TRP A 419 8.23 18.11 -18.79
N PRO A 420 8.25 19.29 -18.16
CA PRO A 420 8.90 19.47 -16.87
C PRO A 420 8.13 18.77 -15.74
N ARG A 421 8.86 18.37 -14.70
CA ARG A 421 8.31 17.85 -13.45
C ARG A 421 7.57 18.96 -12.68
N VAL A 422 8.04 20.21 -12.82
CA VAL A 422 7.40 21.39 -12.25
C VAL A 422 6.20 21.82 -13.10
N GLY A 423 4.99 21.66 -12.56
CA GLY A 423 3.74 22.05 -13.18
C GLY A 423 3.22 23.40 -12.70
N PRO A 424 1.94 23.73 -13.01
CA PRO A 424 1.31 24.97 -12.59
C PRO A 424 1.45 25.23 -11.08
N HIS A 425 1.74 26.48 -10.72
CA HIS A 425 1.95 26.92 -9.33
C HIS A 425 3.10 26.21 -8.60
N GLY A 426 4.07 25.63 -9.33
CA GLY A 426 5.20 24.91 -8.74
C GLY A 426 4.85 23.53 -8.17
N LEU A 427 3.64 23.03 -8.44
CA LEU A 427 3.19 21.71 -7.99
C LEU A 427 3.62 20.61 -8.99
N PRO A 428 3.76 19.35 -8.55
CA PRO A 428 4.13 18.25 -9.45
C PRO A 428 3.18 18.11 -10.64
N SER A 429 3.72 18.01 -11.85
CA SER A 429 2.95 17.94 -13.11
C SER A 429 1.97 16.76 -13.15
N ASP A 430 2.34 15.62 -12.60
CA ASP A 430 1.51 14.41 -12.54
C ASP A 430 0.34 14.54 -11.55
N VAL A 431 0.53 15.18 -10.39
CA VAL A 431 -0.54 15.52 -9.44
C VAL A 431 -1.58 16.45 -10.08
N MET A 432 -1.13 17.33 -10.96
CA MET A 432 -1.99 18.25 -11.68
C MET A 432 -2.70 17.58 -12.87
N GLY A 433 -2.00 16.70 -13.60
CA GLY A 433 -2.51 16.08 -14.84
C GLY A 433 -3.26 14.75 -14.67
N LEU A 434 -2.87 13.90 -13.73
CA LEU A 434 -3.46 12.56 -13.53
C LEU A 434 -4.67 12.62 -12.60
N ARG A 435 -5.76 13.21 -13.10
CA ARG A 435 -7.04 13.37 -12.39
C ARG A 435 -8.17 12.76 -13.19
N ARG A 436 -9.18 12.21 -12.51
CA ARG A 436 -10.29 11.50 -13.19
C ARG A 436 -11.06 12.40 -14.15
N TRP A 437 -11.34 13.64 -13.76
CA TRP A 437 -12.04 14.58 -14.65
C TRP A 437 -11.22 14.92 -15.91
N ILE A 438 -9.88 15.05 -15.80
CA ILE A 438 -9.00 15.27 -16.97
C ILE A 438 -8.97 14.02 -17.84
N GLU A 439 -8.84 12.84 -17.23
CA GLU A 439 -8.86 11.56 -17.93
C GLU A 439 -10.12 11.42 -18.81
N SER A 440 -11.29 11.78 -18.27
CA SER A 440 -12.59 11.80 -18.96
C SER A 440 -12.61 12.72 -20.19
N LEU A 441 -11.96 13.88 -20.14
CA LEU A 441 -11.83 14.80 -21.28
C LEU A 441 -10.83 14.29 -22.32
N SER A 442 -9.83 13.55 -21.86
CA SER A 442 -8.79 12.98 -22.70
C SER A 442 -9.19 11.64 -23.34
N VAL A 443 -10.42 11.14 -23.14
CA VAL A 443 -10.95 9.95 -23.83
C VAL A 443 -12.13 10.32 -24.74
N GLY A 444 -12.40 9.50 -25.76
CA GLY A 444 -13.59 9.65 -26.61
C GLY A 444 -13.52 10.85 -27.57
N CYS A 445 -14.66 11.52 -27.79
CA CYS A 445 -14.80 12.60 -28.78
C CYS A 445 -14.02 13.88 -28.42
N MET A 446 -13.70 14.08 -27.14
CA MET A 446 -12.98 15.27 -26.65
C MET A 446 -11.45 15.15 -26.79
N TYR A 447 -10.93 13.96 -27.11
CA TYR A 447 -9.49 13.71 -27.23
C TYR A 447 -8.73 14.69 -28.15
N PRO A 448 -9.22 15.04 -29.36
CA PRO A 448 -8.52 16.01 -30.22
C PRO A 448 -8.37 17.38 -29.56
N LEU A 449 -9.43 17.87 -28.91
CA LEU A 449 -9.42 19.16 -28.22
C LEU A 449 -8.49 19.11 -27.01
N ALA A 450 -8.59 18.08 -26.16
CA ALA A 450 -7.72 17.92 -25.00
C ALA A 450 -6.24 17.84 -25.41
N SER A 451 -5.93 17.09 -26.47
CA SER A 451 -4.58 17.01 -27.03
C SER A 451 -4.10 18.35 -27.57
N TRP A 452 -4.97 19.12 -28.24
CA TRP A 452 -4.63 20.44 -28.74
C TRP A 452 -4.34 21.40 -27.59
N VAL A 453 -5.21 21.48 -26.58
CA VAL A 453 -5.00 22.31 -25.37
C VAL A 453 -3.67 21.99 -24.70
N ALA A 454 -3.38 20.71 -24.48
CA ALA A 454 -2.12 20.29 -23.87
C ALA A 454 -0.89 20.64 -24.74
N THR A 455 -0.99 20.47 -26.06
CA THR A 455 0.10 20.82 -26.98
C THR A 455 0.33 22.33 -27.01
N THR A 456 -0.74 23.13 -27.01
CA THR A 456 -0.67 24.59 -26.93
C THR A 456 -0.03 25.03 -25.61
N TYR A 457 -0.48 24.46 -24.49
CA TYR A 457 0.09 24.75 -23.17
C TYR A 457 1.60 24.49 -23.11
N ILE A 458 2.06 23.31 -23.53
CA ILE A 458 3.49 22.97 -23.48
C ILE A 458 4.32 23.90 -24.38
N ASN A 459 3.83 24.19 -25.59
CA ASN A 459 4.59 25.02 -26.53
C ASN A 459 4.59 26.50 -26.15
N ALA A 460 3.49 27.02 -25.60
CA ALA A 460 3.34 28.43 -25.27
C ALA A 460 3.81 28.78 -23.86
N ALA A 461 3.54 27.92 -22.87
CA ALA A 461 3.83 28.20 -21.46
C ALA A 461 5.18 27.62 -20.99
N ILE A 462 5.77 26.67 -21.72
CA ILE A 462 7.03 26.01 -21.34
C ILE A 462 8.12 26.32 -22.36
N PHE A 463 8.09 25.68 -23.55
CA PHE A 463 8.97 26.04 -24.66
C PHE A 463 8.48 25.44 -25.98
N ASN A 464 8.77 26.13 -27.09
CA ASN A 464 8.34 25.73 -28.42
C ASN A 464 9.16 24.54 -28.94
N HIS A 465 8.56 23.35 -28.99
CA HIS A 465 9.24 22.12 -29.41
C HIS A 465 9.67 22.14 -30.88
N ASN A 466 9.01 22.92 -31.73
CA ASN A 466 9.41 23.06 -33.13
C ASN A 466 10.73 23.82 -33.25
N LEU A 467 10.84 24.93 -32.51
CA LEU A 467 12.06 25.74 -32.47
C LEU A 467 13.25 24.96 -31.92
N TYR A 468 13.00 24.06 -30.97
CA TYR A 468 14.02 23.24 -30.32
C TYR A 468 14.31 21.91 -31.06
N GLY A 469 13.75 21.69 -32.25
CA GLY A 469 14.01 20.47 -33.03
C GLY A 469 13.46 19.18 -32.40
N LEU A 470 12.49 19.29 -31.48
CA LEU A 470 11.92 18.17 -30.73
C LEU A 470 10.51 17.79 -31.17
N LYS A 471 9.81 18.65 -31.92
CA LYS A 471 8.39 18.43 -32.28
C LYS A 471 8.21 17.15 -33.09
N PRO A 472 7.51 16.13 -32.56
CA PRO A 472 7.20 14.93 -33.32
C PRO A 472 6.00 15.15 -34.25
N ARG A 473 5.80 14.20 -35.18
CA ARG A 473 4.64 14.20 -36.10
C ARG A 473 3.31 13.81 -35.42
N HIS A 474 3.37 13.22 -34.22
CA HIS A 474 2.19 12.76 -33.49
C HIS A 474 1.78 13.72 -32.37
N ARG A 475 0.53 13.56 -31.93
CA ARG A 475 -0.07 14.31 -30.83
C ARG A 475 0.63 14.05 -29.48
N VAL A 476 0.46 14.96 -28.53
CA VAL A 476 1.14 14.90 -27.21
C VAL A 476 0.83 13.64 -26.41
N PHE A 477 -0.42 13.19 -26.42
CA PHE A 477 -0.84 11.98 -25.69
C PHE A 477 -0.65 10.68 -26.48
N SER A 478 -0.15 10.76 -27.72
CA SER A 478 0.18 9.62 -28.58
C SER A 478 1.56 9.03 -28.32
N GLN A 479 2.24 9.50 -27.28
CA GLN A 479 3.49 8.97 -26.74
C GLN A 479 3.53 9.36 -25.26
N SER A 480 4.17 8.55 -24.41
CA SER A 480 4.47 9.06 -23.07
C SER A 480 5.52 10.17 -23.18
N PRO A 481 5.23 11.40 -22.72
CA PRO A 481 6.19 12.48 -22.75
C PRO A 481 7.40 12.13 -21.91
N ILE A 482 8.54 12.64 -22.34
CA ILE A 482 9.80 12.53 -21.62
C ILE A 482 9.81 13.61 -20.55
N LEU A 483 10.20 13.26 -19.33
CA LEU A 483 10.22 14.20 -18.22
C LEU A 483 11.62 14.77 -18.04
N SER A 484 11.74 16.10 -18.15
CA SER A 484 13.01 16.79 -17.98
C SER A 484 12.79 18.25 -17.62
N ASP A 485 13.52 18.73 -16.62
CA ASP A 485 13.43 20.10 -16.12
C ASP A 485 14.47 21.05 -16.76
N ASP A 486 15.52 20.50 -17.38
CA ASP A 486 16.71 21.27 -17.76
C ASP A 486 17.10 21.18 -19.23
N LEU A 487 16.58 20.19 -19.99
CA LEU A 487 16.98 20.01 -21.39
C LEU A 487 16.85 21.30 -22.22
N HIS A 488 15.70 21.97 -22.14
CA HIS A 488 15.46 23.21 -22.89
C HIS A 488 16.43 24.33 -22.48
N LYS A 489 16.80 24.44 -21.20
CA LYS A 489 17.77 25.43 -20.71
C LYS A 489 19.17 25.19 -21.26
N LEU A 490 19.54 23.93 -21.45
CA LEU A 490 20.86 23.55 -21.97
C LEU A 490 20.93 23.65 -23.49
N VAL A 491 19.81 23.42 -24.18
CA VAL A 491 19.72 23.62 -25.64
C VAL A 491 19.81 25.10 -26.00
N ILE A 492 19.08 25.99 -25.31
CA ILE A 492 19.13 27.43 -25.63
C ILE A 492 20.49 28.07 -25.36
N ARG A 493 21.27 27.54 -24.40
CA ARG A 493 22.65 27.96 -24.12
C ARG A 493 23.68 27.33 -25.06
N GLY A 494 23.26 26.41 -25.93
CA GLY A 494 24.15 25.69 -26.84
C GLY A 494 25.04 24.65 -26.17
N ALA A 495 24.79 24.28 -24.90
CA ALA A 495 25.51 23.22 -24.20
C ALA A 495 25.14 21.83 -24.78
N ILE A 496 23.87 21.66 -25.16
CA ILE A 496 23.37 20.48 -25.89
C ILE A 496 22.90 20.93 -27.28
N ILE A 497 23.42 20.30 -28.32
CA ILE A 497 22.98 20.53 -29.71
C ILE A 497 22.09 19.37 -30.15
N MET A 498 20.87 19.69 -30.57
CA MET A 498 19.96 18.70 -31.13
C MET A 498 20.41 18.30 -32.54
N LYS A 499 20.39 16.98 -32.82
CA LYS A 499 20.75 16.39 -34.11
C LYS A 499 19.68 15.42 -34.57
N THR A 500 19.60 15.16 -35.88
CA THR A 500 18.76 14.11 -36.47
C THR A 500 19.35 12.73 -36.14
N ASN A 501 18.78 11.66 -36.70
CA ASN A 501 19.27 10.30 -36.51
C ASN A 501 20.70 10.14 -37.06
N ILE A 502 21.48 9.20 -36.51
CA ILE A 502 22.82 8.88 -37.05
C ILE A 502 22.63 8.09 -38.34
N GLN A 503 23.20 8.59 -39.45
CA GLN A 503 23.16 7.91 -40.74
C GLN A 503 24.29 6.89 -40.86
N GLN A 504 25.52 7.28 -40.49
CA GLN A 504 26.70 6.43 -40.51
C GLN A 504 27.80 6.96 -39.58
N PHE A 505 28.69 6.08 -39.18
CA PHE A 505 29.95 6.43 -38.53
C PHE A 505 31.03 6.77 -39.55
N THR A 506 32.01 7.56 -39.12
CA THR A 506 33.29 7.77 -39.81
C THR A 506 34.43 7.31 -38.88
N ALA A 507 35.69 7.51 -39.29
CA ALA A 507 36.82 7.15 -38.43
C ALA A 507 36.88 7.98 -37.13
N THR A 508 36.46 9.24 -37.19
CA THR A 508 36.63 10.26 -36.13
C THR A 508 35.31 10.83 -35.60
N GLY A 509 34.17 10.39 -36.12
CA GLY A 509 32.88 10.96 -35.75
C GLY A 509 31.68 10.25 -36.35
N VAL A 510 30.61 11.02 -36.55
CA VAL A 510 29.34 10.55 -37.12
C VAL A 510 28.78 11.55 -38.13
N ILE A 511 28.06 11.04 -39.12
CA ILE A 511 27.26 11.84 -40.03
C ILE A 511 25.78 11.62 -39.68
N PHE A 512 25.05 12.72 -39.46
CA PHE A 512 23.63 12.69 -39.16
C PHE A 512 22.79 12.74 -40.45
N GLU A 513 21.57 12.20 -40.41
CA GLU A 513 20.66 12.21 -41.55
C GLU A 513 20.38 13.64 -42.04
N GLY A 514 20.60 13.87 -43.33
CA GLY A 514 20.43 15.18 -43.96
C GLY A 514 21.65 16.10 -43.86
N GLU A 515 22.71 15.68 -43.16
CA GLU A 515 23.99 16.38 -43.11
C GLU A 515 25.00 15.67 -44.03
N THR A 516 25.87 16.44 -44.69
CA THR A 516 26.98 15.91 -45.49
C THR A 516 28.32 16.02 -44.76
N VAL A 517 28.40 16.88 -43.75
CA VAL A 517 29.60 17.17 -42.98
C VAL A 517 29.64 16.27 -41.76
N GLU A 518 30.80 15.67 -41.51
CA GLU A 518 31.05 14.91 -40.29
C GLU A 518 30.94 15.81 -39.05
N THR A 519 30.27 15.30 -38.01
CA THR A 519 30.40 15.83 -36.66
C THR A 519 31.43 15.00 -35.90
N PRO A 520 32.63 15.55 -35.63
CA PRO A 520 33.67 14.82 -34.89
C PRO A 520 33.22 14.58 -33.46
N CYS A 521 33.46 13.37 -32.95
CA CYS A 521 33.17 13.04 -31.56
C CYS A 521 34.15 12.00 -31.03
N ASP A 522 34.44 12.13 -29.73
CA ASP A 522 35.40 11.26 -29.05
C ASP A 522 34.66 10.04 -28.42
N ALA A 523 33.36 10.20 -28.14
CA ALA A 523 32.49 9.09 -27.74
C ALA A 523 31.04 9.17 -28.27
N VAL A 524 30.43 7.99 -28.45
CA VAL A 524 29.01 7.82 -28.72
C VAL A 524 28.35 6.98 -27.62
N ILE A 525 27.31 7.54 -27.00
CA ILE A 525 26.55 6.89 -25.92
C ILE A 525 25.19 6.43 -26.47
N TYR A 526 24.97 5.13 -26.54
CA TYR A 526 23.69 4.54 -26.91
C TYR A 526 22.69 4.59 -25.75
N ALA A 527 21.65 5.41 -25.91
CA ALA A 527 20.48 5.50 -25.04
C ALA A 527 19.24 4.91 -25.74
N THR A 528 19.43 3.75 -26.35
CA THR A 528 18.54 3.12 -27.34
C THR A 528 17.54 2.13 -26.74
N GLY A 529 17.61 1.93 -25.42
CA GLY A 529 16.63 1.14 -24.66
C GLY A 529 17.10 -0.29 -24.40
N TYR A 530 16.15 -1.15 -24.01
CA TYR A 530 16.43 -2.50 -23.56
C TYR A 530 15.42 -3.50 -24.10
N HIS A 531 15.87 -4.72 -24.38
CA HIS A 531 15.01 -5.89 -24.54
C HIS A 531 14.76 -6.55 -23.18
N MET A 532 13.52 -7.00 -23.01
CA MET A 532 13.14 -7.90 -21.94
C MET A 532 13.55 -9.32 -22.34
N SER A 533 14.21 -10.04 -21.43
CA SER A 533 14.58 -11.44 -21.63
C SER A 533 14.19 -12.28 -20.42
N LEU A 534 13.53 -13.42 -20.64
CA LEU A 534 13.07 -14.34 -19.61
C LEU A 534 13.60 -15.76 -19.90
N PRO A 535 14.92 -15.97 -19.88
CA PRO A 535 15.55 -17.19 -20.41
C PRO A 535 15.18 -18.46 -19.63
N TYR A 536 14.67 -18.33 -18.41
CA TYR A 536 14.22 -19.44 -17.58
C TYR A 536 12.80 -19.94 -17.92
N LEU A 537 11.99 -19.17 -18.66
CA LEU A 537 10.66 -19.61 -19.09
C LEU A 537 10.75 -20.53 -20.33
N PRO A 538 9.69 -21.27 -20.71
CA PRO A 538 9.62 -21.97 -22.00
C PRO A 538 9.56 -20.98 -23.18
N ASP A 539 10.06 -21.38 -24.35
CA ASP A 539 10.20 -20.51 -25.54
C ASP A 539 8.91 -19.78 -25.94
N GLU A 540 7.77 -20.46 -25.85
CA GLU A 540 6.45 -19.90 -26.16
C GLU A 540 6.04 -18.74 -25.22
N LEU A 541 6.60 -18.70 -24.01
CA LEU A 541 6.36 -17.68 -22.99
C LEU A 541 7.46 -16.61 -22.95
N ARG A 542 8.53 -16.76 -23.75
CA ARG A 542 9.65 -15.80 -23.82
C ARG A 542 9.31 -14.66 -24.77
N PRO A 543 9.15 -13.42 -24.30
CA PRO A 543 8.82 -12.30 -25.18
C PRO A 543 9.88 -11.99 -26.25
N GLU A 544 11.13 -12.38 -26.02
CA GLU A 544 12.24 -12.23 -26.96
C GLU A 544 12.21 -13.24 -28.12
N LEU A 545 11.65 -14.43 -27.90
CA LEU A 545 11.52 -15.47 -28.93
C LEU A 545 10.12 -15.47 -29.57
N ASN A 546 9.12 -14.99 -28.83
CA ASN A 546 7.75 -14.90 -29.27
C ASN A 546 7.25 -13.44 -29.29
N PRO A 547 7.51 -12.68 -30.37
CA PRO A 547 6.95 -11.33 -30.57
C PRO A 547 5.42 -11.32 -30.54
N ASN A 548 4.78 -12.47 -30.78
CA ASN A 548 3.33 -12.65 -30.75
C ASN A 548 2.79 -13.03 -29.37
N LEU A 549 3.61 -13.02 -28.31
CA LEU A 549 3.17 -13.30 -26.95
C LEU A 549 2.11 -12.28 -26.52
N LYS A 550 0.87 -12.77 -26.43
CA LYS A 550 -0.32 -11.99 -26.10
C LYS A 550 -0.72 -12.26 -24.66
N LEU A 551 -0.55 -11.28 -23.80
CA LEU A 551 -0.92 -11.40 -22.39
C LEU A 551 -2.22 -10.62 -22.11
N TYR A 552 -3.19 -11.28 -21.49
CA TYR A 552 -4.39 -10.66 -20.98
C TYR A 552 -4.01 -9.66 -19.88
N LYS A 553 -4.44 -8.41 -20.06
CA LYS A 553 -4.06 -7.26 -19.23
C LYS A 553 -2.55 -7.10 -19.03
N HIS A 554 -1.72 -7.61 -19.93
CA HIS A 554 -0.25 -7.65 -19.79
C HIS A 554 0.28 -8.54 -18.65
N ILE A 555 -0.53 -9.46 -18.11
CA ILE A 555 -0.17 -10.31 -16.96
C ILE A 555 -0.21 -11.80 -17.30
N PHE A 556 -1.34 -12.28 -17.86
CA PHE A 556 -1.65 -13.72 -17.96
C PHE A 556 -1.63 -14.21 -19.41
N ASN A 557 -1.06 -15.38 -19.68
CA ASN A 557 -1.17 -16.00 -21.00
C ASN A 557 -2.53 -16.74 -21.11
N PRO A 558 -3.43 -16.34 -22.03
CA PRO A 558 -4.76 -16.92 -22.14
C PRO A 558 -4.78 -18.37 -22.66
N HIS A 559 -3.68 -18.85 -23.26
CA HIS A 559 -3.59 -20.20 -23.83
C HIS A 559 -3.18 -21.27 -22.81
N LEU A 560 -2.77 -20.85 -21.60
CA LEU A 560 -2.48 -21.78 -20.51
C LEU A 560 -3.80 -22.32 -19.93
N LYS A 561 -3.90 -23.65 -19.77
CA LYS A 561 -5.04 -24.32 -19.13
C LYS A 561 -5.36 -23.73 -17.75
N HIS A 562 -4.31 -23.49 -16.95
CA HIS A 562 -4.38 -22.84 -15.64
C HIS A 562 -3.77 -21.44 -15.68
N ALA A 563 -4.27 -20.57 -16.57
CA ALA A 563 -3.70 -19.24 -16.84
C ALA A 563 -3.45 -18.34 -15.61
N HIS A 564 -4.17 -18.54 -14.50
CA HIS A 564 -4.01 -17.75 -13.28
C HIS A 564 -2.77 -18.14 -12.45
N THR A 565 -2.13 -19.27 -12.73
CA THR A 565 -0.97 -19.81 -11.98
C THR A 565 0.37 -19.21 -12.38
N LEU A 566 0.44 -18.48 -13.51
CA LEU A 566 1.65 -17.77 -13.94
C LEU A 566 1.31 -16.31 -14.29
N ALA A 567 1.91 -15.37 -13.57
CA ALA A 567 1.77 -13.94 -13.82
C ALA A 567 3.11 -13.30 -14.22
N ILE A 568 3.10 -12.50 -15.29
CA ILE A 568 4.23 -11.67 -15.70
C ILE A 568 3.88 -10.20 -15.45
N THR A 569 4.33 -9.60 -14.35
CA THR A 569 3.96 -8.22 -13.98
C THR A 569 4.91 -7.17 -14.55
N SER A 570 6.13 -7.54 -14.93
CA SER A 570 7.16 -6.57 -15.32
C SER A 570 7.03 -5.99 -16.74
N ARG A 571 6.03 -6.39 -17.54
CA ARG A 571 5.90 -6.03 -18.96
C ARG A 571 4.99 -4.82 -19.23
N ILE A 572 5.22 -3.71 -18.52
CA ILE A 572 4.36 -2.52 -18.61
C ILE A 572 5.11 -1.18 -18.75
N THR A 573 4.46 -0.18 -19.33
CA THR A 573 4.94 1.21 -19.42
C THR A 573 3.76 2.19 -19.27
N PRO A 574 3.31 2.46 -18.03
CA PRO A 574 2.21 3.38 -17.80
C PRO A 574 2.56 4.82 -18.16
N PHE A 575 1.59 5.57 -18.69
CA PHE A 575 1.56 7.03 -18.60
C PHE A 575 1.19 7.40 -17.15
N GLY A 576 2.19 7.38 -16.26
CA GLY A 576 2.02 7.55 -14.82
C GLY A 576 3.03 6.73 -14.02
N ALA A 577 2.77 6.54 -12.73
CA ALA A 577 3.67 5.81 -11.85
C ALA A 577 3.60 4.29 -12.08
N ALA A 578 4.76 3.64 -12.18
CA ALA A 578 4.84 2.19 -12.40
C ALA A 578 4.57 1.36 -11.14
N LEU A 579 5.07 1.82 -9.98
CA LEU A 579 4.99 1.06 -8.73
C LEU A 579 3.57 0.65 -8.32
N PRO A 580 2.59 1.57 -8.23
CA PRO A 580 1.22 1.18 -7.87
C PRO A 580 0.56 0.30 -8.93
N THR A 581 0.98 0.39 -10.20
CA THR A 581 0.49 -0.51 -11.23
C THR A 581 1.00 -1.93 -11.03
N LEU A 582 2.29 -2.10 -10.72
CA LEU A 582 2.89 -3.41 -10.41
C LEU A 582 2.25 -4.04 -9.16
N GLU A 583 1.99 -3.22 -8.14
CA GLU A 583 1.23 -3.66 -6.95
C GLU A 583 -0.17 -4.15 -7.33
N GLN A 584 -0.91 -3.37 -8.12
CA GLN A 584 -2.29 -3.70 -8.52
C GLN A 584 -2.35 -5.00 -9.35
N GLN A 585 -1.37 -5.24 -10.23
CA GLN A 585 -1.26 -6.50 -10.97
C GLN A 585 -1.01 -7.68 -10.02
N SER A 586 -0.15 -7.49 -9.03
CA SER A 586 0.18 -8.51 -8.04
C SER A 586 -1.00 -8.84 -7.14
N ARG A 587 -1.78 -7.83 -6.73
CA ARG A 587 -3.05 -8.02 -6.01
C ARG A 587 -4.04 -8.84 -6.83
N TYR A 588 -4.12 -8.61 -8.14
CA TYR A 588 -5.02 -9.36 -9.01
C TYR A 588 -4.61 -10.82 -9.09
N PHE A 589 -3.33 -11.11 -9.28
CA PHE A 589 -2.79 -12.48 -9.22
C PHE A 589 -3.10 -13.16 -7.88
N ALA A 590 -2.81 -12.51 -6.75
CA ALA A 590 -3.02 -13.11 -5.44
C ALA A 590 -4.51 -13.43 -5.18
N LEU A 591 -5.43 -12.54 -5.58
CA LEU A 591 -6.87 -12.78 -5.45
C LEU A 591 -7.38 -13.91 -6.36
N LEU A 592 -6.80 -14.08 -7.56
CA LEU A 592 -7.12 -15.19 -8.44
C LEU A 592 -6.65 -16.53 -7.85
N MET A 593 -5.41 -16.57 -7.35
CA MET A 593 -4.83 -17.74 -6.70
C MET A 593 -5.57 -18.13 -5.41
N ALA A 594 -6.12 -17.14 -4.69
CA ALA A 594 -6.97 -17.35 -3.51
C ALA A 594 -8.44 -17.68 -3.85
N ASP A 595 -8.79 -17.88 -5.13
CA ASP A 595 -10.16 -18.12 -5.62
C ASP A 595 -11.18 -17.03 -5.21
N ARG A 596 -10.72 -15.82 -4.92
CA ARG A 596 -11.56 -14.66 -4.55
C ARG A 596 -12.05 -13.86 -5.76
N CYS A 597 -11.40 -14.04 -6.91
CA CYS A 597 -11.91 -13.62 -8.21
C CYS A 597 -11.55 -14.69 -9.27
N ARG A 598 -12.05 -14.54 -10.50
CA ARG A 598 -11.80 -15.50 -11.59
C ARG A 598 -11.41 -14.79 -12.87
N LEU A 599 -10.51 -15.41 -13.64
CA LEU A 599 -10.24 -14.97 -15.01
C LEU A 599 -11.49 -15.17 -15.87
N PRO A 600 -11.74 -14.29 -16.85
CA PRO A 600 -12.76 -14.54 -17.86
C PRO A 600 -12.33 -15.67 -18.79
N SER A 601 -13.26 -16.19 -19.60
CA SER A 601 -12.94 -17.24 -20.59
C SER A 601 -11.84 -16.80 -21.58
N GLU A 602 -11.08 -17.76 -22.11
CA GLU A 602 -10.02 -17.52 -23.11
C GLU A 602 -10.53 -16.64 -24.26
N LYS A 603 -11.70 -16.94 -24.82
CA LYS A 603 -12.33 -16.15 -25.88
C LYS A 603 -12.54 -14.68 -25.49
N ARG A 604 -12.91 -14.40 -24.23
CA ARG A 604 -13.07 -13.03 -23.71
C ARG A 604 -11.72 -12.37 -23.48
N MET A 605 -10.73 -13.09 -22.96
CA MET A 605 -9.35 -12.60 -22.82
C MET A 605 -8.75 -12.19 -24.17
N LEU A 606 -8.83 -13.06 -25.19
CA LEU A 606 -8.35 -12.79 -26.54
C LEU A 606 -9.07 -11.61 -27.20
N ARG A 607 -10.38 -11.46 -26.95
CA ARG A 607 -11.15 -10.30 -27.41
C ARG A 607 -10.68 -9.01 -26.76
N ASP A 608 -10.38 -9.03 -25.46
CA ASP A 608 -9.82 -7.87 -24.75
C ASP A 608 -8.46 -7.46 -25.31
N ILE A 609 -7.57 -8.44 -25.54
CA ILE A 609 -6.25 -8.22 -26.17
C ILE A 609 -6.43 -7.59 -27.56
N LYS A 610 -7.35 -8.09 -28.40
CA LYS A 610 -7.63 -7.53 -29.72
C LYS A 610 -8.15 -6.09 -29.63
N ARG A 611 -9.06 -5.81 -28.69
CA ARG A 611 -9.59 -4.46 -28.45
C ARG A 611 -8.51 -3.50 -28.01
N TRP A 612 -7.64 -3.92 -27.10
CA TRP A 612 -6.52 -3.12 -26.62
C TRP A 612 -5.51 -2.87 -27.75
N LYS A 613 -5.16 -3.88 -28.57
CA LYS A 613 -4.29 -3.70 -29.75
C LYS A 613 -4.86 -2.68 -30.74
N ALA A 614 -6.15 -2.77 -31.05
CA ALA A 614 -6.83 -1.80 -31.91
C ALA A 614 -6.82 -0.39 -31.31
N TRP A 615 -6.97 -0.28 -29.99
CA TRP A 615 -6.87 1.00 -29.28
C TRP A 615 -5.46 1.59 -29.38
N VAL A 616 -4.40 0.78 -29.21
CA VAL A 616 -3.01 1.25 -29.37
C VAL A 616 -2.74 1.74 -30.78
N ILE A 617 -3.10 0.95 -31.81
CA ILE A 617 -2.90 1.33 -33.22
C ILE A 617 -3.60 2.66 -33.55
N ARG A 618 -4.77 2.92 -32.96
CA ARG A 618 -5.51 4.17 -33.17
C ARG A 618 -4.88 5.38 -32.49
N HIS A 619 -4.20 5.19 -31.36
CA HIS A 619 -3.75 6.31 -30.53
C HIS A 619 -2.23 6.53 -30.57
N TYR A 620 -1.43 5.55 -30.97
CA TYR A 620 0.03 5.60 -30.96
C TYR A 620 0.62 5.38 -32.37
N PRO A 621 1.79 5.98 -32.69
CA PRO A 621 2.38 5.92 -34.03
C PRO A 621 2.77 4.52 -34.51
N THR A 622 3.24 3.65 -33.61
CA THR A 622 3.78 2.33 -33.95
C THR A 622 3.37 1.29 -32.91
N TYR A 623 2.77 0.18 -33.33
CA TYR A 623 2.28 -0.80 -32.37
C TYR A 623 3.41 -1.43 -31.56
N ASP A 624 4.49 -1.88 -32.20
CA ASP A 624 5.52 -2.70 -31.53
C ASP A 624 6.21 -1.94 -30.38
N LYS A 625 6.58 -0.67 -30.62
CA LYS A 625 7.18 0.21 -29.61
C LYS A 625 6.22 0.55 -28.47
N TYR A 626 4.93 0.71 -28.78
CA TYR A 626 3.92 1.14 -27.82
C TYR A 626 3.06 -0.03 -27.29
N SER A 627 3.49 -1.28 -27.53
CA SER A 627 2.74 -2.49 -27.19
C SER A 627 2.66 -2.79 -25.68
N THR A 628 3.33 -2.00 -24.85
CA THR A 628 3.25 -2.08 -23.38
C THR A 628 2.75 -0.78 -22.76
N TYR A 629 2.33 0.19 -23.59
CA TYR A 629 1.88 1.49 -23.14
C TYR A 629 0.38 1.51 -22.88
N PHE A 630 0.00 2.15 -21.78
CA PHE A 630 -1.39 2.37 -21.42
C PHE A 630 -1.54 3.60 -20.55
N ARG A 631 -2.78 4.06 -20.44
CA ARG A 631 -3.15 5.16 -19.56
C ARG A 631 -3.37 4.65 -18.16
N TYR A 632 -2.67 5.27 -17.20
CA TYR A 632 -2.63 4.83 -15.81
C TYR A 632 -4.03 4.66 -15.20
N ILE A 633 -4.87 5.70 -15.19
CA ILE A 633 -6.19 5.67 -14.54
C ILE A 633 -7.09 4.59 -15.17
N LYS A 634 -7.15 4.54 -16.51
CA LYS A 634 -7.94 3.54 -17.22
C LYS A 634 -7.51 2.11 -16.88
N TYR A 635 -6.21 1.82 -16.91
CA TYR A 635 -5.70 0.48 -16.63
C TYR A 635 -5.88 0.08 -15.16
N MET A 636 -5.60 1.00 -14.23
CA MET A 636 -5.81 0.79 -12.80
C MET A 636 -7.29 0.53 -12.47
N ASP A 637 -8.21 1.26 -13.11
CA ASP A 637 -9.65 1.05 -12.97
C ASP A 637 -10.11 -0.29 -13.57
N GLU A 638 -9.59 -0.70 -14.73
CA GLU A 638 -9.91 -2.01 -15.34
C GLU A 638 -9.48 -3.16 -14.43
N LEU A 639 -8.27 -3.13 -13.87
CA LEU A 639 -7.83 -4.14 -12.90
C LEU A 639 -8.65 -4.05 -11.59
N ALA A 640 -8.96 -2.84 -11.13
CA ALA A 640 -9.75 -2.65 -9.92
C ALA A 640 -11.20 -3.16 -10.08
N ASP A 641 -11.77 -3.09 -11.27
CA ASP A 641 -13.07 -3.67 -11.59
C ASP A 641 -13.03 -5.20 -11.52
N GLU A 642 -12.03 -5.85 -12.13
CA GLU A 642 -11.87 -7.32 -12.09
C GLU A 642 -11.67 -7.84 -10.65
N MET A 643 -11.07 -7.03 -9.77
CA MET A 643 -10.88 -7.35 -8.35
C MET A 643 -12.03 -6.90 -7.42
N GLY A 644 -12.98 -6.09 -7.92
CA GLY A 644 -14.03 -5.50 -7.08
C GLY A 644 -13.55 -4.43 -6.07
N VAL A 645 -12.39 -3.83 -6.30
CA VAL A 645 -11.78 -2.79 -5.43
C VAL A 645 -11.92 -1.37 -6.00
N LYS A 646 -12.54 -1.21 -7.18
CA LYS A 646 -12.76 0.12 -7.77
C LYS A 646 -13.68 0.97 -6.88
N PRO A 647 -13.32 2.23 -6.58
CA PRO A 647 -14.19 3.11 -5.82
C PRO A 647 -15.45 3.45 -6.61
N ARG A 648 -16.62 3.13 -6.05
CA ARG A 648 -17.92 3.48 -6.64
C ARG A 648 -18.21 4.96 -6.40
N LEU A 649 -17.75 5.82 -7.30
CA LEU A 649 -17.83 7.28 -7.14
C LEU A 649 -19.24 7.78 -6.78
N TRP A 650 -20.28 7.29 -7.47
CA TRP A 650 -21.67 7.70 -7.22
C TRP A 650 -22.10 7.49 -5.75
N LYS A 651 -21.61 6.44 -5.08
CA LYS A 651 -21.92 6.17 -3.67
C LYS A 651 -21.36 7.25 -2.77
N TYR A 652 -20.13 7.70 -3.04
CA TYR A 652 -19.47 8.74 -2.24
C TYR A 652 -20.09 10.11 -2.45
N ALA A 653 -20.68 10.39 -3.61
CA ALA A 653 -21.39 11.65 -3.85
C ALA A 653 -22.49 11.90 -2.81
N PHE A 654 -23.13 10.83 -2.30
CA PHE A 654 -24.19 10.92 -1.29
C PHE A 654 -23.72 10.61 0.14
N THR A 655 -22.74 9.71 0.31
CA THR A 655 -22.31 9.26 1.64
C THR A 655 -21.11 10.04 2.21
N ASP A 656 -20.25 10.57 1.35
CA ASP A 656 -19.10 11.38 1.74
C ASP A 656 -18.72 12.35 0.59
N PRO A 657 -19.45 13.46 0.43
CA PRO A 657 -19.25 14.39 -0.68
C PRO A 657 -17.84 14.99 -0.73
N LYS A 658 -17.18 15.14 0.43
CA LYS A 658 -15.79 15.61 0.51
C LYS A 658 -14.83 14.61 -0.11
N LEU A 659 -14.99 13.33 0.21
CA LEU A 659 -14.20 12.27 -0.41
C LEU A 659 -14.49 12.17 -1.91
N TRP A 660 -15.76 12.21 -2.31
CA TRP A 660 -16.14 12.20 -3.74
C TRP A 660 -15.45 13.30 -4.54
N TRP A 661 -15.46 14.53 -4.03
CA TRP A 661 -14.78 15.66 -4.65
C TRP A 661 -13.28 15.39 -4.82
N ARG A 662 -12.64 14.82 -3.79
CA ARG A 662 -11.22 14.46 -3.85
C ARG A 662 -10.93 13.31 -4.82
N LEU A 663 -11.81 12.32 -4.92
CA LEU A 663 -11.65 11.21 -5.85
C LEU A 663 -11.77 11.68 -7.31
N TYR A 664 -12.69 12.59 -7.61
CA TYR A 664 -12.95 13.02 -8.99
C TYR A 664 -12.06 14.19 -9.45
N PHE A 665 -11.95 15.24 -8.63
CA PHE A 665 -11.21 16.47 -8.97
C PHE A 665 -9.79 16.51 -8.43
N GLY A 666 -9.44 15.66 -7.47
CA GLY A 666 -8.10 15.52 -6.93
C GLY A 666 -7.20 14.59 -7.75
N PRO A 667 -5.93 14.44 -7.34
CA PRO A 667 -5.00 13.50 -7.95
C PRO A 667 -5.47 12.05 -7.77
N CYS A 668 -5.33 11.23 -8.81
CA CYS A 668 -5.66 9.81 -8.78
C CYS A 668 -4.55 8.97 -8.14
N VAL A 669 -4.37 9.15 -6.83
CA VAL A 669 -3.41 8.40 -6.01
C VAL A 669 -3.82 6.93 -5.84
N SER A 670 -2.84 6.05 -5.62
CA SER A 670 -3.04 4.60 -5.48
C SER A 670 -3.93 4.22 -4.29
N TYR A 671 -3.94 5.03 -3.23
CA TYR A 671 -4.77 4.83 -2.02
C TYR A 671 -6.27 4.69 -2.33
N GLN A 672 -6.75 5.25 -3.44
CA GLN A 672 -8.14 5.14 -3.87
C GLN A 672 -8.58 3.67 -4.08
N TYR A 673 -7.65 2.79 -4.46
CA TYR A 673 -7.90 1.36 -4.72
C TYR A 673 -7.83 0.49 -3.46
N ARG A 674 -7.77 1.12 -2.28
CA ARG A 674 -7.85 0.49 -0.95
C ARG A 674 -9.02 1.02 -0.12
N LEU A 675 -9.92 1.81 -0.69
CA LEU A 675 -11.12 2.32 0.00
C LEU A 675 -12.18 1.25 0.28
N ASN A 676 -12.29 0.26 -0.60
CA ASN A 676 -13.27 -0.81 -0.50
C ASN A 676 -12.75 -2.10 -1.17
N GLY A 677 -13.48 -3.19 -0.97
CA GLY A 677 -13.15 -4.51 -1.51
C GLY A 677 -12.15 -5.27 -0.62
N PRO A 678 -11.60 -6.37 -1.12
CA PRO A 678 -10.59 -7.16 -0.41
C PRO A 678 -9.38 -6.31 0.00
N ASN A 679 -8.92 -6.53 1.24
CA ASN A 679 -7.73 -5.90 1.80
C ASN A 679 -7.78 -4.36 1.74
N ALA A 680 -8.97 -3.80 2.00
CA ALA A 680 -9.14 -2.36 2.17
C ALA A 680 -8.29 -1.84 3.35
N TRP A 681 -7.71 -0.65 3.19
CA TRP A 681 -6.86 -0.02 4.20
C TRP A 681 -7.70 0.99 5.00
N PRO A 682 -7.86 0.82 6.33
CA PRO A 682 -8.71 1.70 7.15
C PRO A 682 -8.38 3.19 7.03
N ASP A 683 -7.10 3.53 6.88
CA ASP A 683 -6.64 4.92 6.79
C ASP A 683 -6.62 5.47 5.37
N ALA A 684 -7.02 4.68 4.36
CA ALA A 684 -7.00 5.10 2.94
C ALA A 684 -7.76 6.42 2.72
N ARG A 685 -8.91 6.59 3.40
CA ARG A 685 -9.68 7.83 3.34
C ARG A 685 -8.85 9.01 3.83
N GLU A 686 -8.25 8.89 5.02
CA GLU A 686 -7.47 9.98 5.62
C GLU A 686 -6.22 10.28 4.79
N ALA A 687 -5.56 9.24 4.28
CA ALA A 687 -4.43 9.36 3.36
C ALA A 687 -4.81 10.16 2.11
N ILE A 688 -5.97 9.92 1.49
CA ILE A 688 -6.46 10.68 0.33
C ILE A 688 -6.74 12.14 0.69
N MET A 689 -7.37 12.39 1.84
CA MET A 689 -7.72 13.75 2.27
C MET A 689 -6.48 14.60 2.56
N THR A 690 -5.40 13.97 3.02
CA THR A 690 -4.15 14.62 3.43
C THR A 690 -3.05 14.66 2.35
N VAL A 691 -3.30 14.15 1.14
CA VAL A 691 -2.35 14.19 0.00
C VAL A 691 -1.74 15.58 -0.20
N ASN A 692 -2.58 16.62 -0.29
CA ASN A 692 -2.10 17.99 -0.52
C ASN A 692 -1.20 18.50 0.62
N HIS A 693 -1.45 18.04 1.86
CA HIS A 693 -0.64 18.41 3.00
C HIS A 693 0.74 17.75 2.92
N ARG A 694 0.84 16.47 2.55
CA ARG A 694 2.12 15.78 2.36
C ARG A 694 2.91 16.28 1.15
N ILE A 695 2.23 16.69 0.07
CA ILE A 695 2.87 17.35 -1.09
C ILE A 695 3.46 18.70 -0.70
N ARG A 696 2.75 19.47 0.13
CA ARG A 696 3.19 20.81 0.55
C ARG A 696 4.22 20.79 1.68
N ALA A 697 4.28 19.71 2.45
CA ALA A 697 5.16 19.58 3.60
C ALA A 697 6.65 19.89 3.31
N PRO A 698 7.30 19.31 2.28
CA PRO A 698 8.72 19.59 2.01
C PRO A 698 9.00 21.02 1.58
N PHE A 699 7.98 21.80 1.18
CA PHE A 699 8.16 23.23 0.86
C PHE A 699 8.10 24.14 2.10
N LYS A 700 7.60 23.64 3.23
CA LYS A 700 7.46 24.42 4.48
C LYS A 700 8.72 24.30 5.34
N THR A 701 9.86 24.71 4.80
CA THR A 701 11.15 24.71 5.49
C THR A 701 11.42 25.99 6.29
N TYR A 702 10.65 27.05 6.04
CA TYR A 702 10.69 28.30 6.80
C TYR A 702 9.36 28.52 7.53
N ALA A 703 9.41 28.77 8.83
CA ALA A 703 8.25 29.27 9.57
C ALA A 703 8.09 30.76 9.23
N HIS A 704 6.96 31.13 8.63
CA HIS A 704 6.53 32.52 8.72
C HIS A 704 6.06 32.72 10.17
N ASN A 705 6.82 33.50 10.93
CA ASN A 705 6.36 34.08 12.20
C ASN A 705 5.15 34.99 11.97
#